data_AF-A0A2E3GL12-F1
#
_entry.id   AF-A0A2E3GL12-F1
#
_cell.length_a   1.000
_cell.length_b   1.000
_cell.length_c   1.000
_cell.angle_alpha   90.00
_cell.angle_beta   90.00
_cell.angle_gamma   90.00
#
_symmetry.space_group_name_H-M   'P 1'
#
loop_
_entity.id
_entity.type
_entity.pdbx_description
1 polymer ?
#
loop_
_entity_poly.entity_id
_entity_poly.type
_entity_poly.pdbx_seq_one_letter_code
_entity_poly.pdbx_strand_id
1 'polypeptide(L)'
;MHHRSKLYKGLGLILLCALPLFSQAQKRQKSHDISFQIDGYPNKKITIAYHQQGKHYIEDSLFTDGRGRAVWNHIEDIPRGVYLAVFPELGNIYFEFIVSGNESFDIRTSADNVVDNLAFQGSAENDVFYQDMDQMAALSKQANALNAQIQGVADAEQKKALRDQIEVLSQTIKASRAALMREHSTLFYAALLGVMQETEIPEWLSEADNRIKFQYYHDHFLDYIDFSDPGIIRTPVFHNKMMNYLDKATEQVPDSLMRAAVNIVELSRANDDVFQYVLVQVLNKYANSEIVCMDKIYVELVMRYYKTGLAYWTDSAQNAKIVERGMALAPIVCGQIAPEMCLYDHNFTFPANRLNEVCLDNIKSDYTILFIYDPDCGHCKKATPKLVDFHEKFMDYDISIYAVSTTVHDSAQVEEWHEFIESKGLEKFYNVADLFNNRGMRDNYDLSATPVVFVLDAEKRIIGKRLGVEQIEQFIRSYWSTNDRERFERAENDFGPLKDLIEELRRQREAGGDDGQTSNSEETREKAETEARNQEKILQEQLVEVKEELAESLPISSNIITGVRASIKEDIQDARNPELNLHVEYFYEVVKAKLETNTNDYPGGAYRLDQSNSALLTSTFIKRTLENELKKYLTPGRNVSVIITGSTDGTPITSRLKYRGEYGNLDNYYFNDGDLRTIYLNQNDLIKENEELAYLRTLGLRNYLESNISTLNSVNLDIEHRTVVHDERGAEHRRISVEIIVHDVMNQNIEESLTKLFYKTKDAVFYVFAGDGSDRGIGSGFFISSDGIGVSNYHVLNKKNYRGAEILLENGEIFEIKRIIEENEETDFVIFEVDNNGQEFPKLDISYLSNVIGEEVYAIGNPFKLEKTLSNGIISGLRENNNLIQTTTPITHGSSGGPLFNNKGQVIGITTFGFREAAANLNFAVNIKLLRLERFK
;
A
#
# COMPACT_ATOMS: atom_id res chain seq x y z
N MET A 1 -49.39 -32.03 30.54
CA MET A 1 -49.60 -32.88 31.75
C MET A 1 -49.15 -32.07 32.96
N HIS A 2 -50.08 -31.47 33.71
CA HIS A 2 -50.51 -31.90 35.08
C HIS A 2 -49.38 -31.90 36.12
N HIS A 3 -49.49 -31.45 37.37
CA HIS A 3 -50.36 -30.54 38.13
C HIS A 3 -49.77 -30.55 39.57
N ARG A 4 -49.79 -29.40 40.26
CA ARG A 4 -50.01 -29.21 41.72
C ARG A 4 -49.12 -29.84 42.82
N SER A 5 -48.55 -28.92 43.59
CA SER A 5 -48.49 -28.77 45.08
C SER A 5 -49.16 -29.81 46.01
N LYS A 6 -48.48 -30.13 47.15
CA LYS A 6 -48.86 -29.77 48.56
C LYS A 6 -48.20 -30.60 49.69
N LEU A 7 -48.00 -29.91 50.85
CA LEU A 7 -47.94 -30.35 52.27
C LEU A 7 -46.67 -31.08 52.79
N TYR A 8 -46.11 -30.75 53.97
CA TYR A 8 -46.75 -30.84 55.30
C TYR A 8 -46.27 -29.82 56.36
N LYS A 9 -47.19 -29.49 57.27
CA LYS A 9 -47.04 -28.76 58.55
C LYS A 9 -46.73 -29.75 59.70
N GLY A 10 -46.09 -29.30 60.79
CA GLY A 10 -46.27 -29.95 62.10
C GLY A 10 -45.33 -29.56 63.25
N LEU A 11 -45.88 -28.79 64.21
CA LEU A 11 -45.61 -28.74 65.67
C LEU A 11 -44.35 -28.06 66.27
N GLY A 12 -44.57 -26.85 66.81
CA GLY A 12 -44.73 -26.57 68.26
C GLY A 12 -43.55 -26.85 69.22
N LEU A 13 -42.68 -25.88 69.57
CA LEU A 13 -42.76 -24.93 70.71
C LEU A 13 -42.74 -25.56 72.13
N ILE A 14 -41.66 -25.32 72.91
CA ILE A 14 -41.64 -24.51 74.17
C ILE A 14 -40.25 -24.56 74.88
N LEU A 15 -39.69 -23.36 75.01
CA LEU A 15 -38.80 -22.72 76.00
C LEU A 15 -37.47 -23.29 76.57
N LEU A 16 -36.56 -22.30 76.62
CA LEU A 16 -35.49 -21.99 77.59
C LEU A 16 -34.12 -22.64 77.41
N CYS A 17 -33.16 -21.88 76.87
CA CYS A 17 -31.85 -21.63 77.49
C CYS A 17 -31.07 -20.53 76.74
N ALA A 18 -30.26 -19.78 77.49
CA ALA A 18 -29.56 -18.56 77.11
C ALA A 18 -28.64 -18.67 75.88
N LEU A 19 -28.59 -17.62 75.06
CA LEU A 19 -27.60 -17.42 73.99
C LEU A 19 -26.96 -16.03 74.12
N PRO A 20 -25.64 -15.91 73.86
CA PRO A 20 -24.87 -14.70 74.12
C PRO A 20 -25.20 -13.62 73.08
N LEU A 21 -25.05 -12.36 73.51
CA LEU A 21 -25.02 -11.17 72.67
C LEU A 21 -24.02 -11.34 71.51
N PHE A 22 -24.50 -11.75 70.34
CA PHE A 22 -23.82 -11.49 69.08
C PHE A 22 -24.30 -10.15 68.55
N SER A 23 -23.41 -9.15 68.61
CA SER A 23 -23.56 -7.92 67.84
C SER A 23 -23.69 -8.27 66.36
N GLN A 24 -24.88 -8.07 65.79
CA GLN A 24 -25.04 -8.03 64.35
C GLN A 24 -24.43 -6.73 63.85
N ALA A 25 -23.19 -6.80 63.38
CA ALA A 25 -22.67 -5.79 62.48
C ALA A 25 -23.47 -5.88 61.18
N GLN A 26 -24.43 -4.96 60.99
CA GLN A 26 -24.94 -4.65 59.66
C GLN A 26 -23.74 -4.29 58.79
N LYS A 27 -23.46 -5.09 57.74
CA LYS A 27 -22.64 -4.64 56.62
C LYS A 27 -23.34 -3.43 56.01
N ARG A 28 -22.92 -2.22 56.39
CA ARG A 28 -23.20 -1.01 55.61
C ARG A 28 -22.58 -1.24 54.23
N GLN A 29 -23.41 -1.23 53.20
CA GLN A 29 -22.96 -1.00 51.83
C GLN A 29 -22.17 0.32 51.87
N LYS A 30 -20.89 0.29 51.49
CA LYS A 30 -20.05 1.51 51.49
C LYS A 30 -20.66 2.46 50.47
N SER A 31 -21.14 3.62 50.92
CA SER A 31 -21.51 4.72 50.01
C SER A 31 -20.24 5.41 49.54
N HIS A 32 -20.14 5.69 48.24
CA HIS A 32 -19.01 6.36 47.60
C HIS A 32 -19.37 7.83 47.43
N ASP A 33 -19.37 8.55 48.55
CA ASP A 33 -19.87 9.93 48.62
C ASP A 33 -18.74 10.93 48.34
N ILE A 34 -18.98 11.83 47.37
CA ILE A 34 -18.13 13.00 47.15
C ILE A 34 -18.87 14.21 47.73
N SER A 35 -18.30 14.81 48.77
CA SER A 35 -18.92 15.94 49.47
C SER A 35 -18.28 17.25 49.04
N PHE A 36 -19.09 18.26 48.81
CA PHE A 36 -18.66 19.62 48.48
C PHE A 36 -19.02 20.57 49.62
N GLN A 37 -18.06 21.35 50.10
CA GLN A 37 -18.26 22.44 51.05
C GLN A 37 -17.78 23.75 50.41
N ILE A 38 -18.71 24.66 50.13
CA ILE A 38 -18.42 25.92 49.44
C ILE A 38 -18.86 27.10 50.31
N ASP A 39 -17.87 27.76 50.90
CA ASP A 39 -18.12 28.91 51.76
C ASP A 39 -18.66 30.09 50.93
N GLY A 40 -19.68 30.78 51.44
CA GLY A 40 -20.34 31.88 50.72
C GLY A 40 -21.29 31.45 49.58
N TYR A 41 -21.59 30.15 49.43
CA TYR A 41 -22.44 29.63 48.36
C TYR A 41 -23.67 28.81 48.85
N PRO A 42 -24.56 29.37 49.69
CA PRO A 42 -25.70 28.63 50.24
C PRO A 42 -26.89 28.54 49.27
N ASN A 43 -27.60 27.42 49.27
CA ASN A 43 -28.82 27.21 48.46
C ASN A 43 -28.67 27.50 46.95
N LYS A 44 -27.47 27.32 46.40
CA LYS A 44 -27.15 27.56 44.99
C LYS A 44 -26.79 26.25 44.27
N LYS A 45 -26.82 26.29 42.95
CA LYS A 45 -26.63 25.12 42.10
C LYS A 45 -25.14 24.83 41.86
N ILE A 46 -24.78 23.55 41.87
CA ILE A 46 -23.51 23.03 41.35
C ILE A 46 -23.86 22.06 40.23
N THR A 47 -23.24 22.21 39.06
CA THR A 47 -23.40 21.25 37.97
C THR A 47 -22.15 20.39 37.87
N ILE A 48 -22.31 19.09 38.04
CA ILE A 48 -21.22 18.12 37.83
C ILE A 48 -21.21 17.75 36.36
N ALA A 49 -20.05 17.82 35.72
CA ALA A 49 -19.84 17.43 34.34
C ALA A 49 -18.58 16.57 34.18
N TYR A 50 -18.38 15.94 33.04
CA TYR A 50 -17.14 15.23 32.69
C TYR A 50 -16.65 15.56 31.28
N HIS A 51 -15.36 15.34 31.03
CA HIS A 51 -14.78 15.50 29.69
C HIS A 51 -15.07 14.29 28.81
N GLN A 52 -15.54 14.49 27.58
CA GLN A 52 -15.58 13.44 26.57
C GLN A 52 -15.57 14.08 25.18
N GLN A 53 -14.80 13.55 24.22
CA GLN A 53 -14.68 14.12 22.85
C GLN A 53 -14.33 15.63 22.84
N GLY A 54 -13.52 16.10 23.79
CA GLY A 54 -13.19 17.53 23.90
C GLY A 54 -14.36 18.45 24.29
N LYS A 55 -15.47 17.88 24.79
CA LYS A 55 -16.67 18.59 25.27
C LYS A 55 -16.97 18.23 26.73
N HIS A 56 -17.82 19.02 27.38
CA HIS A 56 -18.32 18.76 28.73
C HIS A 56 -19.74 18.20 28.66
N TYR A 57 -19.97 17.08 29.35
CA TYR A 57 -21.28 16.45 29.47
C TYR A 57 -21.74 16.52 30.92
N ILE A 58 -22.98 16.96 31.12
CA ILE A 58 -23.56 17.07 32.46
C ILE A 58 -23.83 15.66 33.00
N GLU A 59 -23.28 15.37 34.18
CA GLU A 59 -23.52 14.16 34.95
C GLU A 59 -24.67 14.38 35.95
N ASP A 60 -24.61 15.45 36.73
CA ASP A 60 -25.61 15.74 37.77
C ASP A 60 -25.74 17.24 38.07
N SER A 61 -26.79 17.60 38.81
CA SER A 61 -27.10 18.95 39.29
C SER A 61 -27.41 18.91 40.78
N LEU A 62 -26.46 19.35 41.59
CA LEU A 62 -26.56 19.39 43.04
C LEU A 62 -26.99 20.78 43.51
N PHE A 63 -27.62 20.82 44.69
CA PHE A 63 -27.90 22.08 45.38
C PHE A 63 -27.24 22.05 46.75
N THR A 64 -26.47 23.08 47.05
CA THR A 64 -25.90 23.27 48.39
C THR A 64 -27.01 23.54 49.41
N ASP A 65 -26.85 23.09 50.64
CA ASP A 65 -27.72 23.47 51.74
C ASP A 65 -27.48 24.92 52.21
N GLY A 66 -28.17 25.33 53.29
CA GLY A 66 -28.03 26.66 53.88
C GLY A 66 -26.64 26.97 54.45
N ARG A 67 -25.72 26.01 54.50
CA ARG A 67 -24.32 26.15 54.93
C ARG A 67 -23.34 25.99 53.77
N GLY A 68 -23.81 25.90 52.52
CA GLY A 68 -22.94 25.73 51.36
C GLY A 68 -22.49 24.29 51.14
N ARG A 69 -23.11 23.29 51.79
CA ARG A 69 -22.73 21.88 51.64
C ARG A 69 -23.61 21.16 50.63
N ALA A 70 -23.00 20.43 49.70
CA ALA A 70 -23.68 19.48 48.82
C ALA A 70 -23.01 18.10 48.94
N VAL A 71 -23.77 17.02 48.67
CA VAL A 71 -23.20 15.66 48.63
C VAL A 71 -23.68 15.00 47.36
N TRP A 72 -22.72 14.50 46.58
CA TRP A 72 -22.97 13.68 45.42
C TRP A 72 -22.95 12.22 45.85
N ASN A 73 -24.15 11.62 45.94
CA ASN A 73 -24.33 10.24 46.41
C ASN A 73 -24.63 9.33 45.22
N HIS A 74 -23.82 8.29 45.03
CA HIS A 74 -24.14 7.20 44.11
C HIS A 74 -24.33 5.87 44.84
N ILE A 75 -25.33 5.10 44.40
CA ILE A 75 -25.60 3.73 44.89
C ILE A 75 -24.71 2.71 44.15
N GLU A 76 -24.28 3.07 42.94
CA GLU A 76 -23.37 2.32 42.08
C GLU A 76 -21.99 3.04 42.04
N ASP A 77 -20.94 2.36 41.59
CA ASP A 77 -19.62 2.96 41.49
C ASP A 77 -19.65 4.14 40.49
N ILE A 78 -19.13 5.30 40.88
CA ILE A 78 -19.04 6.45 39.98
C ILE A 78 -18.03 6.09 38.90
N PRO A 79 -18.33 6.27 37.61
CA PRO A 79 -17.34 5.96 36.61
C PRO A 79 -16.07 6.80 36.79
N ARG A 80 -14.92 6.14 36.79
CA ARG A 80 -13.61 6.78 36.83
C ARG A 80 -13.43 7.80 35.68
N GLY A 81 -12.76 8.91 35.92
CA GLY A 81 -12.59 9.98 34.92
C GLY A 81 -12.17 11.34 35.47
N VAL A 82 -12.09 12.34 34.59
CA VAL A 82 -11.91 13.75 34.95
C VAL A 82 -13.25 14.46 34.90
N TYR A 83 -13.66 14.99 36.04
CA TYR A 83 -14.93 15.66 36.28
C TYR A 83 -14.74 17.15 36.54
N LEU A 84 -15.79 17.93 36.34
CA LEU A 84 -15.83 19.37 36.55
C LEU A 84 -16.95 19.70 37.54
N ALA A 85 -16.66 20.57 38.49
CA ALA A 85 -17.67 21.22 39.32
C ALA A 85 -17.91 22.64 38.80
N VAL A 86 -19.02 22.85 38.10
CA VAL A 86 -19.38 24.12 37.48
C VAL A 86 -20.34 24.90 38.38
N PHE A 87 -20.10 26.20 38.54
CA PHE A 87 -20.87 27.13 39.38
C PHE A 87 -21.61 28.17 38.51
N PRO A 88 -22.84 27.89 38.05
CA PRO A 88 -23.56 28.75 37.11
C PRO A 88 -23.76 30.19 37.62
N GLU A 89 -24.06 30.33 38.90
CA GLU A 89 -24.30 31.61 39.57
C GLU A 89 -23.02 32.44 39.81
N LEU A 90 -21.84 31.87 39.54
CA LEU A 90 -20.56 32.58 39.53
C LEU A 90 -20.06 32.83 38.09
N GLY A 91 -20.95 32.81 37.09
CA GLY A 91 -20.56 32.99 35.70
C GLY A 91 -19.95 31.74 35.06
N ASN A 92 -20.37 30.56 35.50
CA ASN A 92 -19.88 29.25 35.03
C ASN A 92 -18.38 29.01 35.29
N ILE A 93 -17.80 29.64 36.31
CA ILE A 93 -16.47 29.24 36.79
C ILE A 93 -16.53 27.79 37.25
N TYR A 94 -15.44 27.05 37.04
CA TYR A 94 -15.33 25.65 37.43
C TYR A 94 -13.92 25.29 37.89
N PHE A 95 -13.80 24.13 38.53
CA PHE A 95 -12.52 23.43 38.72
C PHE A 95 -12.69 21.96 38.32
N GLU A 96 -11.57 21.31 37.99
CA GLU A 96 -11.52 19.90 37.61
C GLU A 96 -11.16 19.03 38.82
N PHE A 97 -11.64 17.79 38.86
CA PHE A 97 -11.26 16.81 39.86
C PHE A 97 -11.33 15.40 39.29
N ILE A 98 -10.51 14.51 39.84
CA ILE A 98 -10.38 13.12 39.41
C ILE A 98 -11.25 12.24 40.29
N VAL A 99 -11.90 11.28 39.66
CA VAL A 99 -12.63 10.20 40.32
C VAL A 99 -11.97 8.88 39.91
N SER A 100 -11.47 8.10 40.88
CA SER A 100 -10.89 6.76 40.63
C SER A 100 -11.92 5.62 40.64
N GLY A 101 -13.14 5.90 41.08
CA GLY A 101 -14.32 5.04 40.96
C GLY A 101 -14.90 4.54 42.29
N ASN A 102 -14.04 4.29 43.29
CA ASN A 102 -14.43 3.61 44.52
C ASN A 102 -14.03 4.39 45.80
N GLU A 103 -13.73 5.68 45.66
CA GLU A 103 -13.25 6.54 46.74
C GLU A 103 -14.32 7.53 47.23
N SER A 104 -14.29 7.83 48.52
CA SER A 104 -15.08 8.90 49.13
C SER A 104 -14.12 9.99 49.60
N PHE A 105 -14.37 11.24 49.25
CA PHE A 105 -13.53 12.37 49.64
C PHE A 105 -14.34 13.66 49.77
N ASP A 106 -13.78 14.61 50.50
CA ASP A 106 -14.35 15.95 50.67
C ASP A 106 -13.59 16.96 49.80
N ILE A 107 -14.33 17.85 49.16
CA ILE A 107 -13.83 19.00 48.41
C ILE A 107 -14.28 20.25 49.16
N ARG A 108 -13.33 21.14 49.49
CA ARG A 108 -13.61 22.43 50.14
C ARG A 108 -13.11 23.57 49.29
N THR A 109 -13.91 24.63 49.17
CA THR A 109 -13.52 25.87 48.48
C THR A 109 -14.38 27.07 48.94
N SER A 110 -14.20 28.25 48.35
CA SER A 110 -14.95 29.48 48.65
C SER A 110 -15.50 30.14 47.37
N ALA A 111 -16.70 30.71 47.45
CA ALA A 111 -17.33 31.45 46.35
C ALA A 111 -16.56 32.69 45.90
N ASP A 112 -15.70 33.25 46.78
CA ASP A 112 -14.87 34.41 46.45
C ASP A 112 -13.79 34.06 45.43
N ASN A 113 -13.23 32.85 45.53
CA ASN A 113 -12.30 32.29 44.55
C ASN A 113 -12.29 30.77 44.69
N VAL A 114 -12.96 30.10 43.74
CA VAL A 114 -13.22 28.66 43.81
C VAL A 114 -12.01 27.79 43.46
N VAL A 115 -10.98 28.37 42.81
CA VAL A 115 -9.77 27.65 42.38
C VAL A 115 -8.67 27.81 43.43
N ASP A 116 -8.34 29.04 43.84
CA ASP A 116 -7.21 29.28 44.75
C ASP A 116 -7.46 28.78 46.18
N ASN A 117 -8.73 28.60 46.58
CA ASN A 117 -9.10 28.09 47.90
C ASN A 117 -9.45 26.60 47.90
N LEU A 118 -9.21 25.91 46.78
CA LEU A 118 -9.58 24.51 46.63
C LEU A 118 -8.69 23.61 47.48
N ALA A 119 -9.32 22.71 48.24
CA ALA A 119 -8.63 21.70 49.03
C ALA A 119 -9.38 20.37 48.99
N PHE A 120 -8.64 19.29 48.84
CA PHE A 120 -9.15 17.93 48.88
C PHE A 120 -8.80 17.28 50.21
N GLN A 121 -9.72 16.49 50.76
CA GLN A 121 -9.48 15.68 51.95
C GLN A 121 -9.88 14.24 51.64
N GLY A 122 -8.89 13.34 51.62
CA GLY A 122 -9.09 11.91 51.40
C GLY A 122 -8.98 11.45 49.95
N SER A 123 -8.43 12.26 49.03
CA SER A 123 -8.20 11.85 47.64
C SER A 123 -6.75 12.07 47.21
N ALA A 124 -5.98 10.97 47.15
CA ALA A 124 -4.60 10.99 46.67
C ALA A 124 -4.50 11.36 45.18
N GLU A 125 -5.51 11.00 44.37
CA GLU A 125 -5.61 11.37 42.96
C GLU A 125 -5.56 12.89 42.78
N ASN A 126 -6.42 13.60 43.53
CA ASN A 126 -6.56 15.04 43.41
C ASN A 126 -5.38 15.80 44.04
N ASP A 127 -4.79 15.27 45.12
CA ASP A 127 -3.59 15.83 45.72
C ASP A 127 -2.42 15.85 44.70
N VAL A 128 -2.20 14.73 44.00
CA VAL A 128 -1.14 14.63 42.96
C VAL A 128 -1.50 15.45 41.72
N PHE A 129 -2.77 15.48 41.32
CA PHE A 129 -3.25 16.28 40.18
C PHE A 129 -2.97 17.77 40.37
N TYR A 130 -3.38 18.34 41.50
CA TYR A 130 -3.17 19.76 41.78
C TYR A 130 -1.71 20.09 42.05
N GLN A 131 -0.93 19.15 42.61
CA GLN A 131 0.52 19.31 42.70
C GLN A 131 1.18 19.47 41.32
N ASP A 132 0.83 18.65 40.33
CA ASP A 132 1.32 18.83 38.95
C ASP A 132 0.82 20.16 38.37
N MET A 133 -0.48 20.47 38.50
CA MET A 133 -1.06 21.70 37.95
C MET A 133 -0.37 22.98 38.48
N ASP A 134 -0.16 23.08 39.79
CA ASP A 134 0.50 24.23 40.41
C ASP A 134 1.95 24.36 39.94
N GLN A 135 2.67 23.25 39.85
CA GLN A 135 4.03 23.22 39.34
C GLN A 135 4.08 23.63 37.86
N MET A 136 3.15 23.15 37.04
CA MET A 136 3.04 23.52 35.63
C MET A 136 2.69 24.99 35.45
N ALA A 137 1.79 25.54 36.26
CA ALA A 137 1.45 26.96 36.24
C ALA A 137 2.68 27.83 36.55
N ALA A 138 3.47 27.43 37.55
CA ALA A 138 4.71 28.13 37.92
C ALA A 138 5.76 28.09 36.80
N LEU A 139 5.97 26.93 36.16
CA LEU A 139 6.94 26.75 35.07
C LEU A 139 6.48 27.46 33.78
N SER A 140 5.19 27.38 33.46
CA SER A 140 4.58 28.09 32.31
C SER A 140 4.74 29.60 32.44
N LYS A 141 4.57 30.16 33.65
CA LYS A 141 4.82 31.59 33.91
C LYS A 141 6.28 31.99 33.62
N GLN A 142 7.24 31.14 33.97
CA GLN A 142 8.66 31.38 33.68
C GLN A 142 8.94 31.29 32.17
N ALA A 143 8.42 30.26 31.49
CA ALA A 143 8.58 30.10 30.05
C ALA A 143 7.96 31.27 29.25
N ASN A 144 6.78 31.75 29.65
CA ASN A 144 6.13 32.90 29.04
C ASN A 144 6.94 34.20 29.23
N ALA A 145 7.55 34.40 30.41
CA ALA A 145 8.43 35.53 30.65
C ALA A 145 9.69 35.48 29.75
N LEU A 146 10.29 34.31 29.55
CA LEU A 146 11.43 34.11 28.65
C LEU A 146 11.03 34.33 27.17
N ASN A 147 9.88 33.81 26.74
CA ASN A 147 9.35 34.03 25.39
C ASN A 147 9.10 35.52 25.09
N ALA A 148 8.57 36.28 26.06
CA ALA A 148 8.39 37.72 25.93
C ALA A 148 9.74 38.46 25.79
N GLN A 149 10.79 38.00 26.49
CA GLN A 149 12.14 38.56 26.34
C GLN A 149 12.72 38.29 24.94
N ILE A 150 12.52 37.09 24.39
CA ILE A 150 13.02 36.71 23.04
C ILE A 150 12.48 37.64 21.95
N GLN A 151 11.21 38.06 22.04
CA GLN A 151 10.59 38.97 21.07
C GLN A 151 11.24 40.36 21.03
N GLY A 152 11.86 40.80 22.14
CA GLY A 152 12.52 42.10 22.26
C GLY A 152 14.02 42.11 21.95
N VAL A 153 14.64 40.95 21.73
CA VAL A 153 16.08 40.83 21.47
C VAL A 153 16.34 40.84 19.97
N ALA A 154 17.37 41.55 19.51
CA ALA A 154 17.84 41.47 18.11
C ALA A 154 19.03 40.51 17.96
N ASP A 155 19.85 40.40 18.99
CA ASP A 155 21.07 39.59 19.02
C ASP A 155 20.79 38.07 19.00
N ALA A 156 21.47 37.36 18.10
CA ALA A 156 21.23 35.94 17.88
C ALA A 156 21.75 35.06 19.03
N GLU A 157 22.82 35.47 19.70
CA GLU A 157 23.44 34.71 20.78
C GLU A 157 22.62 34.80 22.07
N GLN A 158 22.11 36.01 22.39
CA GLN A 158 21.15 36.23 23.48
C GLN A 158 19.82 35.50 23.24
N LYS A 159 19.32 35.47 21.98
CA LYS A 159 18.14 34.65 21.65
C LYS A 159 18.36 33.17 21.89
N LYS A 160 19.53 32.64 21.52
CA LYS A 160 19.88 31.25 21.75
C LYS A 160 19.92 30.93 23.25
N ALA A 161 20.59 31.77 24.05
CA ALA A 161 20.65 31.58 25.50
C ALA A 161 19.27 31.57 26.19
N LEU A 162 18.33 32.40 25.73
CA LEU A 162 16.95 32.40 26.23
C LEU A 162 16.18 31.14 25.80
N ARG A 163 16.41 30.63 24.58
CA ARG A 163 15.84 29.35 24.12
C ARG A 163 16.37 28.16 24.92
N ASP A 164 17.67 28.13 25.21
CA ASP A 164 18.28 27.08 26.02
C ASP A 164 17.68 27.04 27.44
N GLN A 165 17.34 28.20 28.02
CA GLN A 165 16.62 28.26 29.31
C GLN A 165 15.20 27.70 29.23
N ILE A 166 14.49 27.91 28.12
CA ILE A 166 13.17 27.30 27.90
C ILE A 166 13.27 25.78 27.77
N GLU A 167 14.31 25.28 27.09
CA GLU A 167 14.55 23.84 26.96
C GLU A 167 14.81 23.19 28.32
N VAL A 168 15.60 23.84 29.20
CA VAL A 168 15.80 23.37 30.59
C VAL A 168 14.49 23.28 31.37
N LEU A 169 13.58 24.26 31.20
CA LEU A 169 12.26 24.20 31.81
C LEU A 169 11.42 23.03 31.26
N SER A 170 11.47 22.79 29.95
CA SER A 170 10.80 21.65 29.30
C SER A 170 11.29 20.30 29.87
N GLN A 171 12.60 20.11 29.97
CA GLN A 171 13.19 18.91 30.56
C GLN A 171 12.84 18.73 32.04
N THR A 172 12.73 19.84 32.78
CA THR A 172 12.30 19.82 34.19
C THR A 172 10.85 19.33 34.34
N ILE A 173 9.95 19.76 33.45
CA ILE A 173 8.55 19.30 33.40
C ILE A 173 8.50 17.78 33.16
N LYS A 174 9.23 17.31 32.15
CA LYS A 174 9.29 15.89 31.79
C LYS A 174 9.79 15.03 32.94
N ALA A 175 10.90 15.41 33.55
CA ALA A 175 11.49 14.69 34.68
C ALA A 175 10.55 14.65 35.90
N SER A 176 9.86 15.74 36.18
CA SER A 176 8.89 15.81 37.29
C SER A 176 7.70 14.88 37.08
N ARG A 177 7.10 14.90 35.88
CA ARG A 177 5.97 14.01 35.56
C ARG A 177 6.39 12.55 35.55
N ALA A 178 7.56 12.22 35.04
CA ALA A 178 8.12 10.87 35.11
C ALA A 178 8.39 10.41 36.56
N ALA A 179 8.69 11.32 37.48
CA ALA A 179 8.78 11.00 38.91
C ALA A 179 7.40 10.70 39.50
N LEU A 180 6.39 11.56 39.26
CA LEU A 180 5.01 11.33 39.70
C LEU A 180 4.45 10.00 39.20
N MET A 181 4.68 9.67 37.92
CA MET A 181 4.25 8.40 37.33
C MET A 181 4.87 7.18 38.03
N ARG A 182 6.14 7.26 38.45
CA ARG A 182 6.83 6.17 39.14
C ARG A 182 6.42 6.05 40.60
N GLU A 183 6.29 7.17 41.29
CA GLU A 183 5.94 7.21 42.72
C GLU A 183 4.47 6.86 42.96
N HIS A 184 3.60 7.15 41.99
CA HIS A 184 2.15 6.99 42.08
C HIS A 184 1.57 6.08 41.00
N SER A 185 2.31 5.04 40.58
CA SER A 185 1.96 4.18 39.43
C SER A 185 0.61 3.44 39.53
N THR A 186 -0.01 3.40 40.72
CA THR A 186 -1.35 2.81 40.94
C THR A 186 -2.50 3.81 40.79
N LEU A 187 -2.20 5.11 40.71
CA LEU A 187 -3.21 6.16 40.54
C LEU A 187 -3.63 6.26 39.08
N PHE A 188 -4.90 6.57 38.85
CA PHE A 188 -5.42 6.84 37.53
C PHE A 188 -4.77 8.08 36.92
N TYR A 189 -4.49 9.12 37.72
CA TYR A 189 -3.80 10.30 37.23
C TYR A 189 -2.39 10.01 36.69
N ALA A 190 -1.66 9.06 37.29
CA ALA A 190 -0.35 8.65 36.79
C ALA A 190 -0.45 8.01 35.39
N ALA A 191 -1.49 7.22 35.13
CA ALA A 191 -1.77 6.71 33.79
C ALA A 191 -2.11 7.86 32.81
N LEU A 192 -2.87 8.86 33.25
CA LEU A 192 -3.22 10.03 32.44
C LEU A 192 -1.98 10.83 32.01
N LEU A 193 -1.00 11.00 32.92
CA LEU A 193 0.29 11.63 32.60
C LEU A 193 1.04 10.88 31.49
N GLY A 194 0.96 9.55 31.47
CA GLY A 194 1.52 8.74 30.38
C GLY A 194 0.85 9.01 29.04
N VAL A 195 -0.48 9.13 28.98
CA VAL A 195 -1.21 9.47 27.75
C VAL A 195 -0.81 10.85 27.23
N MET A 196 -0.53 11.79 28.13
CA MET A 196 -0.05 13.14 27.81
C MET A 196 1.40 13.18 27.34
N GLN A 197 2.17 12.12 27.56
CA GLN A 197 3.58 12.08 27.20
C GLN A 197 3.76 12.00 25.68
N GLU A 198 4.73 12.77 25.18
CA GLU A 198 5.21 12.66 23.80
C GLU A 198 6.14 11.45 23.69
N THR A 199 6.01 10.70 22.60
CA THR A 199 6.90 9.57 22.33
C THR A 199 8.28 10.10 21.99
N GLU A 200 9.26 9.82 22.86
CA GLU A 200 10.64 10.23 22.65
C GLU A 200 11.38 9.20 21.82
N ILE A 201 12.10 9.69 20.81
CA ILE A 201 13.05 8.89 20.06
C ILE A 201 14.26 8.67 20.97
N PRO A 202 14.61 7.42 21.32
CA PRO A 202 15.75 7.14 22.17
C PRO A 202 17.05 7.70 21.58
N GLU A 203 18.01 8.07 22.43
CA GLU A 203 19.30 8.63 21.99
C GLU A 203 20.05 7.70 21.02
N TRP A 204 19.97 6.39 21.24
CA TRP A 204 20.56 5.39 20.34
C TRP A 204 19.90 5.36 18.95
N LEU A 205 18.69 5.91 18.81
CA LEU A 205 17.94 6.06 17.55
C LEU A 205 17.99 7.50 17.01
N SER A 206 18.61 8.43 17.74
CA SER A 206 18.64 9.85 17.37
C SER A 206 19.42 10.15 16.08
N GLU A 207 20.40 9.30 15.74
CA GLU A 207 21.16 9.37 14.48
C GLU A 207 20.60 8.44 13.39
N ALA A 208 19.54 7.67 13.68
CA ALA A 208 18.93 6.77 12.70
C ALA A 208 18.23 7.53 11.56
N ASP A 209 17.95 6.83 10.46
CA ASP A 209 17.18 7.37 9.37
C ASP A 209 15.77 7.85 9.82
N ASN A 210 15.27 8.91 9.19
CA ASN A 210 13.99 9.53 9.55
C ASN A 210 12.81 8.57 9.41
N ARG A 211 12.84 7.62 8.46
CA ARG A 211 11.82 6.59 8.31
C ARG A 211 11.83 5.62 9.48
N ILE A 212 13.00 5.25 10.01
CA ILE A 212 13.11 4.37 11.19
C ILE A 212 12.62 5.11 12.43
N LYS A 213 12.99 6.39 12.58
CA LYS A 213 12.48 7.26 13.64
C LYS A 213 10.96 7.41 13.58
N PHE A 214 10.41 7.62 12.38
CA PHE A 214 8.97 7.72 12.15
C PHE A 214 8.26 6.40 12.46
N GLN A 215 8.79 5.27 12.01
CA GLN A 215 8.25 3.95 12.30
C GLN A 215 8.26 3.66 13.81
N TYR A 216 9.37 3.94 14.49
CA TYR A 216 9.46 3.83 15.96
C TYR A 216 8.41 4.73 16.63
N TYR A 217 8.32 5.98 16.19
CA TYR A 217 7.36 6.93 16.74
C TYR A 217 5.91 6.45 16.56
N HIS A 218 5.55 5.90 15.39
CA HIS A 218 4.26 5.28 15.12
C HIS A 218 3.98 4.10 16.04
N ASP A 219 4.93 3.15 16.10
CA ASP A 219 4.75 1.88 16.83
C ASP A 219 4.64 2.08 18.34
N HIS A 220 5.35 3.08 18.87
CA HIS A 220 5.36 3.42 20.29
C HIS A 220 4.41 4.58 20.65
N PHE A 221 3.57 5.05 19.73
CA PHE A 221 2.70 6.21 19.96
C PHE A 221 1.61 5.93 21.01
N LEU A 222 1.15 4.67 21.08
CA LEU A 222 0.03 4.23 21.92
C LEU A 222 0.47 3.46 23.18
N ASP A 223 1.77 3.32 23.44
CA ASP A 223 2.33 2.48 24.51
C ASP A 223 1.81 2.81 25.91
N TYR A 224 1.55 4.09 26.18
CA TYR A 224 1.08 4.57 27.48
C TYR A 224 -0.45 4.54 27.63
N ILE A 225 -1.18 3.99 26.65
CA ILE A 225 -2.64 3.93 26.67
C ILE A 225 -3.06 2.53 27.13
N ASP A 226 -3.70 2.46 28.30
CA ASP A 226 -4.42 1.27 28.73
C ASP A 226 -5.82 1.26 28.11
N PHE A 227 -6.04 0.44 27.08
CA PHE A 227 -7.34 0.30 26.44
C PHE A 227 -8.35 -0.55 27.23
N SER A 228 -7.93 -1.24 28.30
CA SER A 228 -8.83 -1.99 29.17
C SER A 228 -9.60 -1.08 30.16
N ASP A 229 -9.20 0.17 30.20
CA ASP A 229 -9.62 1.18 31.16
C ASP A 229 -10.78 2.05 30.62
N PRO A 230 -12.02 1.88 31.10
CA PRO A 230 -13.14 2.69 30.63
C PRO A 230 -13.08 4.15 31.08
N GLY A 231 -12.21 4.51 32.03
CA GLY A 231 -12.05 5.89 32.51
C GLY A 231 -11.40 6.81 31.50
N ILE A 232 -10.59 6.25 30.61
CA ILE A 232 -9.80 7.03 29.65
C ILE A 232 -10.67 7.84 28.68
N ILE A 233 -11.88 7.35 28.37
CA ILE A 233 -12.84 8.07 27.52
C ILE A 233 -13.39 9.33 28.18
N ARG A 234 -13.34 9.40 29.52
CA ARG A 234 -13.78 10.54 30.34
C ARG A 234 -12.66 11.53 30.65
N THR A 235 -11.68 11.64 29.74
CA THR A 235 -10.50 12.50 29.91
C THR A 235 -10.40 13.51 28.77
N PRO A 236 -9.76 14.68 28.99
CA PRO A 236 -9.57 15.67 27.94
C PRO A 236 -8.52 15.26 26.88
N VAL A 237 -7.74 14.20 27.11
CA VAL A 237 -6.54 13.90 26.32
C VAL A 237 -6.72 12.73 25.35
N PHE A 238 -7.53 11.73 25.70
CA PHE A 238 -7.61 10.48 24.95
C PHE A 238 -8.07 10.66 23.51
N HIS A 239 -9.13 11.42 23.30
CA HIS A 239 -9.67 11.67 21.95
C HIS A 239 -8.61 12.27 21.03
N ASN A 240 -7.91 13.32 21.50
CA ASN A 240 -6.88 13.99 20.73
C ASN A 240 -5.67 13.09 20.49
N LYS A 241 -5.31 12.24 21.45
CA LYS A 241 -4.23 11.26 21.29
C LYS A 241 -4.58 10.26 20.17
N MET A 242 -5.77 9.68 20.19
CA MET A 242 -6.26 8.78 19.13
C MET A 242 -6.28 9.47 17.76
N MET A 243 -6.79 10.71 17.67
CA MET A 243 -6.81 11.44 16.40
C MET A 243 -5.39 11.76 15.91
N ASN A 244 -4.48 12.17 16.80
CA ASN A 244 -3.08 12.41 16.44
C ASN A 244 -2.35 11.13 15.98
N TYR A 245 -2.69 9.96 16.53
CA TYR A 245 -2.15 8.69 16.05
C TYR A 245 -2.48 8.48 14.57
N LEU A 246 -3.74 8.70 14.19
CA LEU A 246 -4.19 8.58 12.80
C LEU A 246 -3.68 9.73 11.92
N ASP A 247 -3.67 10.97 12.41
CA ASP A 247 -3.41 12.16 11.58
C ASP A 247 -1.94 12.55 11.49
N LYS A 248 -1.12 12.19 12.47
CA LYS A 248 0.27 12.66 12.59
C LYS A 248 1.28 11.53 12.75
N ALA A 249 0.92 10.48 13.48
CA ALA A 249 1.82 9.34 13.68
C ALA A 249 1.70 8.30 12.56
N THR A 250 0.67 8.36 11.72
CA THR A 250 0.45 7.42 10.61
C THR A 250 0.65 8.12 9.27
N GLU A 251 1.23 7.39 8.31
CA GLU A 251 1.36 7.84 6.93
C GLU A 251 -0.02 8.07 6.29
N GLN A 252 -0.20 9.22 5.62
CA GLN A 252 -1.49 9.68 5.10
C GLN A 252 -1.88 9.04 3.75
N VAL A 253 -1.70 7.72 3.64
CA VAL A 253 -2.13 6.91 2.49
C VAL A 253 -3.24 5.93 2.93
N PRO A 254 -4.26 5.65 2.08
CA PRO A 254 -5.43 4.89 2.49
C PRO A 254 -5.12 3.52 3.13
N ASP A 255 -4.13 2.79 2.62
CA ASP A 255 -3.79 1.45 3.13
C ASP A 255 -3.10 1.50 4.50
N SER A 256 -2.21 2.48 4.73
CA SER A 256 -1.56 2.67 6.03
C SER A 256 -2.57 3.14 7.09
N LEU A 257 -3.43 4.09 6.74
CA LEU A 257 -4.51 4.56 7.63
C LEU A 257 -5.54 3.49 7.92
N MET A 258 -5.91 2.66 6.94
CA MET A 258 -6.81 1.52 7.16
C MET A 258 -6.24 0.56 8.21
N ARG A 259 -4.96 0.20 8.10
CA ARG A 259 -4.28 -0.65 9.10
C ARG A 259 -4.23 0.00 10.47
N ALA A 260 -3.88 1.28 10.56
CA ALA A 260 -3.82 2.00 11.83
C ALA A 260 -5.21 2.16 12.49
N ALA A 261 -6.24 2.50 11.70
CA ALA A 261 -7.63 2.60 12.15
C ALA A 261 -8.15 1.26 12.67
N VAL A 262 -7.88 0.16 11.95
CA VAL A 262 -8.21 -1.18 12.42
C VAL A 262 -7.42 -1.51 13.70
N ASN A 263 -6.12 -1.20 13.76
CA ASN A 263 -5.29 -1.48 14.92
C ASN A 263 -5.83 -0.84 16.21
N ILE A 264 -6.11 0.47 16.19
CA ILE A 264 -6.61 1.17 17.40
C ILE A 264 -8.00 0.67 17.81
N VAL A 265 -8.85 0.31 16.85
CA VAL A 265 -10.15 -0.32 17.11
C VAL A 265 -9.97 -1.71 17.74
N GLU A 266 -9.07 -2.55 17.23
CA GLU A 266 -8.83 -3.88 17.82
C GLU A 266 -8.20 -3.77 19.21
N LEU A 267 -7.27 -2.83 19.45
CA LEU A 267 -6.72 -2.56 20.79
C LEU A 267 -7.82 -2.17 21.79
N SER A 268 -8.77 -1.34 21.35
CA SER A 268 -9.90 -0.89 22.19
C SER A 268 -10.85 -2.01 22.62
N ARG A 269 -10.82 -3.18 21.98
CA ARG A 269 -11.64 -4.36 22.36
C ARG A 269 -11.31 -4.94 23.73
N ALA A 270 -10.24 -4.49 24.36
CA ALA A 270 -9.94 -4.82 25.76
C ALA A 270 -11.07 -4.37 26.72
N ASN A 271 -11.90 -3.40 26.34
CA ASN A 271 -13.06 -2.95 27.10
C ASN A 271 -14.22 -2.54 26.17
N ASP A 272 -15.45 -2.95 26.49
CA ASP A 272 -16.63 -2.71 25.66
C ASP A 272 -16.97 -1.22 25.47
N ASP A 273 -16.85 -0.40 26.51
CA ASP A 273 -17.13 1.04 26.44
C ASP A 273 -16.08 1.78 25.60
N VAL A 274 -14.80 1.39 25.76
CA VAL A 274 -13.68 1.95 25.00
C VAL A 274 -13.79 1.52 23.53
N PHE A 275 -14.13 0.26 23.26
CA PHE A 275 -14.37 -0.26 21.92
C PHE A 275 -15.50 0.48 21.21
N GLN A 276 -16.65 0.61 21.86
CA GLN A 276 -17.78 1.36 21.34
C GLN A 276 -17.38 2.81 21.02
N TYR A 277 -16.70 3.46 21.96
CA TYR A 277 -16.24 4.83 21.78
C TYR A 277 -15.31 4.96 20.56
N VAL A 278 -14.21 4.20 20.53
CA VAL A 278 -13.18 4.26 19.50
C VAL A 278 -13.76 3.93 18.12
N LEU A 279 -14.51 2.83 17.99
CA LEU A 279 -15.11 2.44 16.70
C LEU A 279 -16.05 3.54 16.16
N VAL A 280 -16.91 4.12 17.02
CA VAL A 280 -17.81 5.20 16.59
C VAL A 280 -17.03 6.45 16.18
N GLN A 281 -15.99 6.84 16.92
CA GLN A 281 -15.19 8.02 16.58
C GLN A 281 -14.43 7.84 15.26
N VAL A 282 -13.77 6.70 15.09
CA VAL A 282 -12.97 6.40 13.88
C VAL A 282 -13.89 6.24 12.66
N LEU A 283 -15.03 5.54 12.80
CA LEU A 283 -16.01 5.45 11.73
C LEU A 283 -16.49 6.84 11.30
N ASN A 284 -16.89 7.69 12.25
CA ASN A 284 -17.38 9.03 11.94
C ASN A 284 -16.32 9.91 11.29
N LYS A 285 -15.04 9.78 11.68
CA LYS A 285 -13.94 10.49 11.03
C LYS A 285 -13.88 10.18 9.54
N TYR A 286 -13.89 8.90 9.16
CA TYR A 286 -13.75 8.49 7.76
C TYR A 286 -15.06 8.58 6.97
N ALA A 287 -16.22 8.50 7.62
CA ALA A 287 -17.51 8.77 6.99
C ALA A 287 -17.63 10.22 6.48
N ASN A 288 -16.94 11.16 7.14
CA ASN A 288 -16.94 12.59 6.82
C ASN A 288 -15.61 13.07 6.21
N SER A 289 -14.74 12.16 5.76
CA SER A 289 -13.44 12.55 5.20
C SER A 289 -13.61 13.22 3.84
N GLU A 290 -12.98 14.38 3.66
CA GLU A 290 -12.90 15.10 2.38
C GLU A 290 -11.67 14.67 1.56
N ILE A 291 -10.84 13.76 2.09
CA ILE A 291 -9.63 13.26 1.42
C ILE A 291 -10.02 12.11 0.49
N VAL A 292 -9.50 12.17 -0.75
CA VAL A 292 -9.76 11.19 -1.81
C VAL A 292 -9.41 9.78 -1.33
N CYS A 293 -10.25 8.80 -1.66
CA CYS A 293 -10.07 7.37 -1.33
C CYS A 293 -10.17 6.98 0.16
N MET A 294 -10.40 7.92 1.09
CA MET A 294 -10.50 7.59 2.53
C MET A 294 -11.80 6.86 2.90
N ASP A 295 -12.78 6.82 2.00
CA ASP A 295 -13.98 5.99 2.11
C ASP A 295 -13.65 4.49 2.15
N LYS A 296 -12.46 4.08 1.68
CA LYS A 296 -11.92 2.72 1.86
C LYS A 296 -11.84 2.32 3.34
N ILE A 297 -11.41 3.23 4.22
CA ILE A 297 -11.35 2.95 5.66
C ILE A 297 -12.77 2.82 6.23
N TYR A 298 -13.68 3.71 5.83
CA TYR A 298 -15.09 3.60 6.25
C TYR A 298 -15.70 2.25 5.85
N VAL A 299 -15.51 1.82 4.60
CA VAL A 299 -16.01 0.53 4.12
C VAL A 299 -15.40 -0.63 4.91
N GLU A 300 -14.09 -0.63 5.17
CA GLU A 300 -13.45 -1.69 5.97
C GLU A 300 -14.06 -1.79 7.38
N LEU A 301 -14.25 -0.65 8.06
CA LEU A 301 -14.86 -0.63 9.40
C LEU A 301 -16.32 -1.11 9.38
N VAL A 302 -17.10 -0.71 8.37
CA VAL A 302 -18.49 -1.18 8.21
C VAL A 302 -18.53 -2.68 7.96
N MET A 303 -17.71 -3.18 7.03
CA MET A 303 -17.71 -4.59 6.65
C MET A 303 -17.20 -5.48 7.77
N ARG A 304 -16.19 -5.03 8.52
CA ARG A 304 -15.58 -5.80 9.61
C ARG A 304 -16.42 -5.80 10.88
N TYR A 305 -17.03 -4.68 11.27
CA TYR A 305 -17.67 -4.56 12.60
C TYR A 305 -19.19 -4.39 12.56
N TYR A 306 -19.73 -3.58 11.66
CA TYR A 306 -21.18 -3.32 11.60
C TYR A 306 -21.94 -4.45 10.89
N LYS A 307 -21.41 -4.93 9.77
CA LYS A 307 -22.01 -6.03 8.99
C LYS A 307 -21.94 -7.38 9.72
N THR A 308 -20.91 -7.61 10.53
CA THR A 308 -20.72 -8.84 11.31
C THR A 308 -21.51 -8.86 12.62
N GLY A 309 -22.12 -7.74 13.00
CA GLY A 309 -22.88 -7.61 14.25
C GLY A 309 -22.03 -7.34 15.50
N LEU A 310 -20.75 -7.01 15.33
CA LEU A 310 -19.86 -6.65 16.45
C LEU A 310 -20.20 -5.26 17.04
N ALA A 311 -20.83 -4.37 16.26
CA ALA A 311 -21.34 -3.08 16.73
C ALA A 311 -22.73 -3.20 17.42
N TYR A 312 -22.83 -4.06 18.43
CA TYR A 312 -24.10 -4.47 19.06
C TYR A 312 -24.90 -3.34 19.73
N TRP A 313 -24.26 -2.21 20.04
CA TRP A 313 -24.91 -1.02 20.61
C TRP A 313 -25.71 -0.21 19.59
N THR A 314 -25.52 -0.46 18.30
CA THR A 314 -26.18 0.31 17.24
C THR A 314 -27.59 -0.23 17.03
N ASP A 315 -28.59 0.66 17.04
CA ASP A 315 -29.97 0.30 16.69
C ASP A 315 -30.02 -0.39 15.31
N SER A 316 -30.88 -1.41 15.18
CA SER A 316 -31.02 -2.18 13.94
C SER A 316 -31.29 -1.34 12.68
N ALA A 317 -32.08 -0.26 12.79
CA ALA A 317 -32.40 0.62 11.67
C ALA A 317 -31.20 1.49 11.27
N GLN A 318 -30.49 2.05 12.25
CA GLN A 318 -29.25 2.79 12.03
C GLN A 318 -28.15 1.88 11.49
N ASN A 319 -27.99 0.67 12.04
CA ASN A 319 -27.02 -0.31 11.56
C ASN A 319 -27.30 -0.69 10.11
N ALA A 320 -28.56 -0.92 9.75
CA ALA A 320 -28.96 -1.21 8.37
C ALA A 320 -28.52 -0.08 7.42
N LYS A 321 -28.74 1.19 7.78
CA LYS A 321 -28.31 2.34 6.95
C LYS A 321 -26.79 2.41 6.80
N ILE A 322 -26.04 2.17 7.88
CA ILE A 322 -24.56 2.16 7.85
C ILE A 322 -24.07 1.04 6.95
N VAL A 323 -24.62 -0.17 7.08
CA VAL A 323 -24.24 -1.33 6.27
C VAL A 323 -24.62 -1.14 4.81
N GLU A 324 -25.83 -0.65 4.53
CA GLU A 324 -26.29 -0.33 3.17
C GLU A 324 -25.36 0.70 2.51
N ARG A 325 -25.00 1.77 3.23
CA ARG A 325 -24.04 2.77 2.74
C ARG A 325 -22.66 2.16 2.46
N GLY A 326 -22.13 1.34 3.37
CA GLY A 326 -20.85 0.66 3.18
C GLY A 326 -20.87 -0.31 1.99
N MET A 327 -21.97 -1.03 1.79
CA MET A 327 -22.14 -1.93 0.64
C MET A 327 -22.24 -1.19 -0.69
N ALA A 328 -22.92 -0.04 -0.73
CA ALA A 328 -23.00 0.80 -1.93
C ALA A 328 -21.63 1.40 -2.30
N LEU A 329 -20.80 1.74 -1.32
CA LEU A 329 -19.46 2.28 -1.55
C LEU A 329 -18.41 1.20 -1.89
N ALA A 330 -18.55 -0.01 -1.36
CA ALA A 330 -17.58 -1.09 -1.51
C ALA A 330 -17.10 -1.37 -2.95
N PRO A 331 -17.95 -1.41 -3.99
CA PRO A 331 -17.48 -1.67 -5.36
C PRO A 331 -16.73 -0.48 -5.99
N ILE A 332 -16.83 0.71 -5.40
CA ILE A 332 -16.28 1.95 -5.96
C ILE A 332 -15.20 2.60 -5.08
N VAL A 333 -14.64 1.87 -4.11
CA VAL A 333 -13.47 2.35 -3.35
C VAL A 333 -12.21 2.24 -4.20
N CYS A 334 -11.22 3.08 -3.92
CA CYS A 334 -9.98 3.06 -4.70
C CYS A 334 -9.23 1.71 -4.57
N GLY A 335 -8.61 1.29 -5.66
CA GLY A 335 -7.98 -0.02 -5.85
C GLY A 335 -8.91 -1.11 -6.42
N GLN A 336 -10.24 -0.90 -6.38
CA GLN A 336 -11.20 -1.78 -7.05
C GLN A 336 -11.35 -1.43 -8.52
N ILE A 337 -11.65 -2.43 -9.35
CA ILE A 337 -12.04 -2.23 -10.75
C ILE A 337 -13.40 -1.53 -10.77
N ALA A 338 -13.52 -0.45 -11.52
CA ALA A 338 -14.77 0.30 -11.65
C ALA A 338 -15.89 -0.61 -12.20
N PRO A 339 -17.12 -0.56 -11.66
CA PRO A 339 -18.23 -1.37 -12.15
C PRO A 339 -18.48 -1.15 -13.65
N GLU A 340 -18.66 -2.22 -14.42
CA GLU A 340 -18.82 -2.08 -15.88
C GLU A 340 -19.97 -1.14 -16.26
N MET A 341 -19.72 -0.30 -17.27
CA MET A 341 -20.68 0.68 -17.78
C MET A 341 -20.65 0.70 -19.32
N CYS A 342 -21.68 0.11 -19.93
CA CYS A 342 -21.93 0.17 -21.36
C CYS A 342 -23.13 1.08 -21.66
N LEU A 343 -22.92 2.11 -22.47
CA LEU A 343 -23.90 3.15 -22.79
C LEU A 343 -23.81 3.54 -24.27
N TYR A 344 -24.83 4.25 -24.78
CA TYR A 344 -24.93 4.55 -26.21
C TYR A 344 -24.20 5.83 -26.58
N ASP A 345 -23.44 5.80 -27.67
CA ASP A 345 -22.73 6.97 -28.20
C ASP A 345 -23.69 8.03 -28.78
N HIS A 346 -23.17 9.22 -29.08
CA HIS A 346 -23.92 10.32 -29.68
C HIS A 346 -24.11 10.20 -31.21
N ASN A 347 -23.66 9.11 -31.85
CA ASN A 347 -23.65 8.97 -33.31
C ASN A 347 -24.98 8.42 -33.86
N PHE A 348 -26.11 8.95 -33.39
CA PHE A 348 -27.44 8.57 -33.88
C PHE A 348 -28.35 9.80 -34.02
N THR A 349 -29.34 9.73 -34.91
CA THR A 349 -30.42 10.74 -35.00
C THR A 349 -31.74 10.10 -34.63
N PHE A 350 -32.65 10.83 -33.97
CA PHE A 350 -33.97 10.32 -33.64
C PHE A 350 -34.94 10.42 -34.84
N PRO A 351 -35.75 9.39 -35.12
CA PRO A 351 -35.77 8.07 -34.50
C PRO A 351 -34.51 7.24 -34.85
N ALA A 352 -33.93 6.56 -33.86
CA ALA A 352 -32.60 5.95 -33.96
C ALA A 352 -32.48 4.96 -35.14
N ASN A 353 -31.68 5.32 -36.13
CA ASN A 353 -31.38 4.46 -37.28
C ASN A 353 -30.36 3.35 -36.94
N ARG A 354 -29.51 3.58 -35.93
CA ARG A 354 -28.58 2.62 -35.32
C ARG A 354 -28.09 3.23 -34.00
N LEU A 355 -28.11 2.47 -32.91
CA LEU A 355 -27.48 2.84 -31.64
C LEU A 355 -26.16 2.06 -31.53
N ASN A 356 -25.05 2.73 -31.25
CA ASN A 356 -23.79 2.06 -30.95
C ASN A 356 -23.52 2.14 -29.46
N GLU A 357 -23.25 1.00 -28.85
CA GLU A 357 -22.88 0.92 -27.44
C GLU A 357 -21.36 1.01 -27.29
N VAL A 358 -20.91 1.84 -26.36
CA VAL A 358 -19.51 2.03 -25.97
C VAL A 358 -19.40 1.67 -24.49
N CYS A 359 -18.58 0.68 -24.20
CA CYS A 359 -18.33 0.19 -22.84
C CYS A 359 -17.06 0.82 -22.26
N LEU A 360 -17.07 1.10 -20.95
CA LEU A 360 -15.96 1.71 -20.23
C LEU A 360 -14.68 0.84 -20.31
N ASP A 361 -14.82 -0.48 -20.15
CA ASP A 361 -13.68 -1.42 -20.20
C ASP A 361 -13.07 -1.57 -21.60
N ASN A 362 -13.80 -1.17 -22.65
CA ASN A 362 -13.28 -1.17 -24.03
C ASN A 362 -12.41 0.05 -24.37
N ILE A 363 -12.25 1.00 -23.44
CA ILE A 363 -11.43 2.19 -23.66
C ILE A 363 -9.97 1.84 -23.38
N LYS A 364 -9.19 1.73 -24.45
CA LYS A 364 -7.74 1.50 -24.38
C LYS A 364 -7.03 2.83 -24.13
N SER A 365 -6.60 3.04 -22.90
CA SER A 365 -5.75 4.15 -22.49
C SER A 365 -5.07 3.83 -21.16
N ASP A 366 -3.87 4.34 -20.94
CA ASP A 366 -3.14 4.21 -19.67
C ASP A 366 -3.94 4.77 -18.49
N TYR A 367 -4.70 5.84 -18.74
CA TYR A 367 -5.66 6.38 -17.78
C TYR A 367 -6.97 6.73 -18.45
N THR A 368 -8.08 6.50 -17.75
CA THR A 368 -9.41 6.90 -18.20
C THR A 368 -10.05 7.83 -17.18
N ILE A 369 -10.45 9.03 -17.61
CA ILE A 369 -11.28 9.93 -16.81
C ILE A 369 -12.74 9.59 -17.09
N LEU A 370 -13.43 9.01 -16.11
CA LEU A 370 -14.87 8.80 -16.14
C LEU A 370 -15.55 10.07 -15.63
N PHE A 371 -16.18 10.82 -16.55
CA PHE A 371 -16.85 12.09 -16.27
C PHE A 371 -18.37 11.93 -16.42
N ILE A 372 -19.08 11.87 -15.30
CA ILE A 372 -20.54 11.70 -15.28
C ILE A 372 -21.19 13.07 -15.06
N TYR A 373 -22.05 13.49 -15.98
CA TYR A 373 -22.58 14.84 -16.03
C TYR A 373 -24.05 14.92 -16.48
N ASP A 374 -24.59 16.12 -16.40
CA ASP A 374 -25.90 16.48 -16.91
C ASP A 374 -25.75 17.77 -17.74
N PRO A 375 -26.09 17.77 -19.03
CA PRO A 375 -26.01 18.94 -19.91
C PRO A 375 -26.73 20.18 -19.37
N ASP A 376 -27.80 20.00 -18.59
CA ASP A 376 -28.58 21.12 -18.05
C ASP A 376 -28.06 21.65 -16.71
N CYS A 377 -27.16 20.91 -16.06
CA CYS A 377 -26.63 21.28 -14.76
C CYS A 377 -25.65 22.46 -14.88
N GLY A 378 -25.93 23.53 -14.12
CA GLY A 378 -25.09 24.74 -14.10
C GLY A 378 -23.64 24.49 -13.63
N HIS A 379 -23.40 23.49 -12.78
CA HIS A 379 -22.04 23.10 -12.37
C HIS A 379 -21.31 22.33 -13.48
N CYS A 380 -22.00 21.44 -14.21
CA CYS A 380 -21.44 20.74 -15.37
C CYS A 380 -21.02 21.74 -16.46
N LYS A 381 -21.89 22.71 -16.78
CA LYS A 381 -21.60 23.80 -17.75
C LYS A 381 -20.30 24.57 -17.44
N LYS A 382 -19.92 24.67 -16.17
CA LYS A 382 -18.68 25.33 -15.72
C LYS A 382 -17.47 24.38 -15.67
N ALA A 383 -17.69 23.10 -15.38
CA ALA A 383 -16.64 22.10 -15.23
C ALA A 383 -16.14 21.60 -16.59
N THR A 384 -17.03 21.40 -17.55
CA THR A 384 -16.71 20.78 -18.84
C THR A 384 -15.62 21.50 -19.65
N PRO A 385 -15.61 22.85 -19.79
CA PRO A 385 -14.54 23.53 -20.52
C PRO A 385 -13.14 23.26 -19.94
N LYS A 386 -13.04 23.19 -18.61
CA LYS A 386 -11.76 22.92 -17.93
C LYS A 386 -11.28 21.49 -18.16
N LEU A 387 -12.21 20.56 -18.33
CA LEU A 387 -11.89 19.17 -18.66
C LEU A 387 -11.38 19.06 -20.09
N VAL A 388 -11.93 19.86 -21.01
CA VAL A 388 -11.41 19.99 -22.39
C VAL A 388 -10.02 20.59 -22.36
N ASP A 389 -9.79 21.69 -21.64
CA ASP A 389 -8.46 22.30 -21.49
C ASP A 389 -7.43 21.30 -20.95
N PHE A 390 -7.80 20.53 -19.92
CA PHE A 390 -6.98 19.45 -19.38
C PHE A 390 -6.67 18.39 -20.45
N HIS A 391 -7.68 17.89 -21.15
CA HIS A 391 -7.48 16.88 -22.18
C HIS A 391 -6.54 17.36 -23.28
N GLU A 392 -6.72 18.59 -23.75
CA GLU A 392 -5.86 19.18 -24.79
C GLU A 392 -4.41 19.31 -24.34
N LYS A 393 -4.20 19.69 -23.08
CA LYS A 393 -2.87 19.78 -22.48
C LYS A 393 -2.21 18.41 -22.34
N PHE A 394 -2.98 17.36 -22.08
CA PHE A 394 -2.47 16.02 -21.76
C PHE A 394 -2.65 14.98 -22.89
N MET A 395 -2.95 15.39 -24.12
CA MET A 395 -3.20 14.46 -25.24
C MET A 395 -2.05 13.49 -25.51
N ASP A 396 -0.80 13.88 -25.24
CA ASP A 396 0.39 13.05 -25.47
C ASP A 396 0.66 12.00 -24.36
N TYR A 397 -0.19 11.95 -23.31
CA TYR A 397 0.00 11.11 -22.13
C TYR A 397 -0.94 9.90 -22.06
N ASP A 398 -1.59 9.56 -23.18
CA ASP A 398 -2.55 8.45 -23.32
C ASP A 398 -3.67 8.47 -22.26
N ILE A 399 -4.33 9.62 -22.15
CA ILE A 399 -5.45 9.84 -21.23
C ILE A 399 -6.74 9.97 -22.05
N SER A 400 -7.66 9.02 -21.89
CA SER A 400 -8.99 9.07 -22.52
C SER A 400 -10.05 9.61 -21.57
N ILE A 401 -11.11 10.21 -22.12
CA ILE A 401 -12.26 10.71 -21.35
C ILE A 401 -13.52 9.98 -21.79
N TYR A 402 -14.17 9.30 -20.84
CA TYR A 402 -15.48 8.68 -21.00
C TYR A 402 -16.53 9.58 -20.34
N ALA A 403 -17.27 10.32 -21.17
CA ALA A 403 -18.18 11.37 -20.76
C ALA A 403 -19.63 10.85 -20.79
N VAL A 404 -20.24 10.68 -19.62
CA VAL A 404 -21.54 10.03 -19.43
C VAL A 404 -22.62 11.06 -19.13
N SER A 405 -23.60 11.20 -20.02
CA SER A 405 -24.80 12.03 -19.79
C SER A 405 -25.91 11.24 -19.10
N THR A 406 -26.46 11.80 -18.02
CA THR A 406 -27.44 11.11 -17.15
C THR A 406 -28.92 11.42 -17.43
N THR A 407 -29.20 12.30 -18.40
CA THR A 407 -30.54 12.91 -18.58
C THR A 407 -31.17 12.72 -19.95
N VAL A 408 -30.52 12.00 -20.86
CA VAL A 408 -31.03 11.82 -22.24
C VAL A 408 -32.08 10.71 -22.27
N HIS A 409 -33.36 11.03 -22.31
CA HIS A 409 -34.45 10.05 -22.30
C HIS A 409 -35.51 10.28 -23.39
N ASP A 410 -35.48 11.41 -24.09
CA ASP A 410 -36.36 11.72 -25.22
C ASP A 410 -35.61 12.46 -26.35
N SER A 411 -36.30 12.69 -27.47
CA SER A 411 -35.71 13.31 -28.66
C SER A 411 -35.25 14.75 -28.44
N ALA A 412 -35.92 15.53 -27.58
CA ALA A 412 -35.52 16.90 -27.31
C ALA A 412 -34.21 16.93 -26.51
N GLN A 413 -34.07 16.04 -25.53
CA GLN A 413 -32.87 15.93 -24.72
C GLN A 413 -31.66 15.39 -25.51
N VAL A 414 -31.89 14.61 -26.56
CA VAL A 414 -30.81 14.18 -27.48
C VAL A 414 -30.28 15.36 -28.27
N GLU A 415 -31.16 16.21 -28.80
CA GLU A 415 -30.78 17.43 -29.52
C GLU A 415 -29.97 18.36 -28.59
N GLU A 416 -30.46 18.61 -27.38
CA GLU A 416 -29.76 19.42 -26.37
C GLU A 416 -28.40 18.83 -25.98
N TRP A 417 -28.28 17.50 -25.89
CA TRP A 417 -27.02 16.83 -25.60
C TRP A 417 -26.01 16.97 -26.74
N HIS A 418 -26.44 16.83 -28.00
CA HIS A 418 -25.58 17.05 -29.16
C HIS A 418 -25.12 18.51 -29.26
N GLU A 419 -26.03 19.47 -29.08
CA GLU A 419 -25.68 20.88 -29.01
C GLU A 419 -24.69 21.16 -27.87
N PHE A 420 -24.83 20.48 -26.73
CA PHE A 420 -23.88 20.60 -25.64
C PHE A 420 -22.50 20.07 -26.01
N ILE A 421 -22.41 18.90 -26.66
CA ILE A 421 -21.13 18.32 -27.11
C ILE A 421 -20.40 19.29 -28.05
N GLU A 422 -21.10 19.80 -29.08
CA GLU A 422 -20.53 20.73 -30.05
C GLU A 422 -20.18 22.09 -29.41
N SER A 423 -21.08 22.68 -28.63
CA SER A 423 -20.87 24.02 -28.07
C SER A 423 -19.79 24.07 -26.98
N LYS A 424 -19.42 22.91 -26.41
CA LYS A 424 -18.44 22.79 -25.34
C LYS A 424 -17.14 22.12 -25.77
N GLY A 425 -17.04 21.63 -27.01
CA GLY A 425 -15.80 21.06 -27.55
C GLY A 425 -15.50 19.63 -27.05
N LEU A 426 -16.52 18.79 -26.86
CA LEU A 426 -16.34 17.42 -26.34
C LEU A 426 -16.12 16.40 -27.47
N GLU A 427 -15.93 16.81 -28.72
CA GLU A 427 -15.93 15.90 -29.87
C GLU A 427 -14.80 14.86 -29.81
N LYS A 428 -13.73 15.16 -29.05
CA LYS A 428 -12.59 14.27 -28.81
C LYS A 428 -12.87 13.22 -27.71
N PHE A 429 -13.98 13.31 -26.99
CA PHE A 429 -14.32 12.42 -25.88
C PHE A 429 -15.20 11.27 -26.35
N TYR A 430 -15.19 10.16 -25.60
CA TYR A 430 -16.20 9.13 -25.72
C TYR A 430 -17.50 9.61 -25.04
N ASN A 431 -18.32 10.37 -25.79
CA ASN A 431 -19.60 10.87 -25.30
C ASN A 431 -20.66 9.78 -25.39
N VAL A 432 -21.20 9.38 -24.24
CA VAL A 432 -22.24 8.36 -24.11
C VAL A 432 -23.41 8.83 -23.24
N ALA A 433 -24.58 8.21 -23.39
CA ALA A 433 -25.75 8.56 -22.60
C ALA A 433 -26.58 7.35 -22.13
N ASP A 434 -27.21 7.51 -20.97
CA ASP A 434 -28.16 6.56 -20.39
C ASP A 434 -29.58 6.72 -20.98
N LEU A 435 -29.75 6.28 -22.22
CA LEU A 435 -31.00 6.43 -22.98
C LEU A 435 -32.22 5.77 -22.36
N PHE A 436 -32.02 4.72 -21.55
CA PHE A 436 -33.12 3.90 -21.00
C PHE A 436 -33.27 4.02 -19.49
N ASN A 437 -32.59 5.00 -18.86
CA ASN A 437 -32.62 5.19 -17.41
C ASN A 437 -32.23 3.92 -16.66
N ASN A 438 -31.05 3.39 -16.98
CA ASN A 438 -30.42 2.24 -16.38
C ASN A 438 -30.14 2.52 -14.89
N ARG A 439 -31.13 2.21 -14.04
CA ARG A 439 -31.03 2.40 -12.59
C ARG A 439 -29.79 1.75 -11.99
N GLY A 440 -29.30 0.66 -12.58
CA GLY A 440 -28.07 0.00 -12.16
C GLY A 440 -26.86 0.92 -12.18
N MET A 441 -26.75 1.84 -13.15
CA MET A 441 -25.64 2.81 -13.22
C MET A 441 -25.65 3.76 -12.02
N ARG A 442 -26.81 4.34 -11.68
CA ARG A 442 -26.95 5.27 -10.54
C ARG A 442 -26.61 4.61 -9.21
N ASP A 443 -27.02 3.35 -9.05
CA ASP A 443 -26.75 2.57 -7.83
C ASP A 443 -25.28 2.10 -7.77
N ASN A 444 -24.74 1.57 -8.87
CA ASN A 444 -23.37 1.04 -8.93
C ASN A 444 -22.29 2.11 -8.72
N TYR A 445 -22.58 3.36 -9.10
CA TYR A 445 -21.65 4.48 -8.96
C TYR A 445 -22.03 5.48 -7.86
N ASP A 446 -23.05 5.19 -7.05
CA ASP A 446 -23.50 6.05 -5.94
C ASP A 446 -23.75 7.51 -6.38
N LEU A 447 -24.53 7.67 -7.45
CA LEU A 447 -24.75 8.95 -8.12
C LEU A 447 -25.89 9.74 -7.45
N SER A 448 -25.55 10.59 -6.49
CA SER A 448 -26.49 11.50 -5.82
C SER A 448 -26.48 12.94 -6.37
N ALA A 449 -25.46 13.32 -7.15
CA ALA A 449 -25.28 14.65 -7.74
C ALA A 449 -24.37 14.58 -8.97
N THR A 450 -24.36 15.63 -9.81
CA THR A 450 -23.46 15.79 -10.98
C THR A 450 -22.81 17.18 -10.98
N PRO A 451 -21.58 17.33 -11.50
CA PRO A 451 -20.74 16.30 -12.11
C PRO A 451 -20.01 15.41 -11.09
N VAL A 452 -19.67 14.19 -11.49
CA VAL A 452 -18.80 13.27 -10.74
C VAL A 452 -17.66 12.80 -11.64
N VAL A 453 -16.43 12.85 -11.11
CA VAL A 453 -15.22 12.41 -11.83
C VAL A 453 -14.61 11.22 -11.10
N PHE A 454 -14.26 10.18 -11.86
CA PHE A 454 -13.31 9.15 -11.43
C PHE A 454 -12.09 9.16 -12.35
N VAL A 455 -10.94 8.79 -11.78
CA VAL A 455 -9.69 8.55 -12.52
C VAL A 455 -9.41 7.07 -12.38
N LEU A 456 -9.28 6.41 -13.53
CA LEU A 456 -9.08 4.98 -13.64
C LEU A 456 -7.71 4.71 -14.29
N ASP A 457 -7.04 3.63 -13.87
CA ASP A 457 -5.84 3.13 -14.54
C ASP A 457 -6.19 2.27 -15.78
N ALA A 458 -5.17 1.66 -16.40
CA ALA A 458 -5.29 0.85 -17.60
C ALA A 458 -6.28 -0.32 -17.41
N GLU A 459 -6.24 -0.97 -16.24
CA GLU A 459 -7.15 -2.05 -15.82
C GLU A 459 -8.49 -1.53 -15.26
N LYS A 460 -8.77 -0.23 -15.43
CA LYS A 460 -9.98 0.45 -14.96
C LYS A 460 -10.15 0.41 -13.45
N ARG A 461 -9.07 0.19 -12.69
CA ARG A 461 -9.09 0.35 -11.24
C ARG A 461 -9.23 1.81 -10.88
N ILE A 462 -10.08 2.09 -9.92
CA ILE A 462 -10.31 3.43 -9.42
C ILE A 462 -9.06 3.85 -8.65
N ILE A 463 -8.32 4.82 -9.18
CA ILE A 463 -7.17 5.41 -8.50
C ILE A 463 -7.54 6.75 -7.84
N GLY A 464 -8.52 7.47 -8.42
CA GLY A 464 -9.09 8.69 -7.85
C GLY A 464 -10.61 8.75 -8.04
N LYS A 465 -11.34 9.38 -7.13
CA LYS A 465 -12.81 9.48 -7.20
C LYS A 465 -13.35 10.79 -6.63
N ARG A 466 -14.50 11.22 -7.17
CA ARG A 466 -15.23 12.45 -6.81
C ARG A 466 -14.35 13.71 -6.86
N LEU A 467 -13.41 13.76 -7.80
CA LEU A 467 -12.53 14.91 -7.99
C LEU A 467 -13.29 16.07 -8.63
N GLY A 468 -12.98 17.30 -8.21
CA GLY A 468 -13.25 18.46 -9.05
C GLY A 468 -12.37 18.40 -10.30
N VAL A 469 -12.89 18.84 -11.44
CA VAL A 469 -12.13 18.82 -12.72
C VAL A 469 -10.78 19.54 -12.61
N GLU A 470 -10.73 20.63 -11.84
CA GLU A 470 -9.50 21.40 -11.55
C GLU A 470 -8.41 20.56 -10.87
N GLN A 471 -8.82 19.53 -10.11
CA GLN A 471 -7.93 18.74 -9.29
C GLN A 471 -7.32 17.56 -10.07
N ILE A 472 -7.85 17.24 -11.25
CA ILE A 472 -7.42 16.08 -12.06
C ILE A 472 -5.93 16.20 -12.40
N GLU A 473 -5.49 17.37 -12.87
CA GLU A 473 -4.10 17.60 -13.23
C GLU A 473 -3.15 17.39 -12.05
N GLN A 474 -3.42 18.03 -10.90
CA GLN A 474 -2.57 17.87 -9.72
C GLN A 474 -2.58 16.43 -9.23
N PHE A 475 -3.75 15.79 -9.24
CA PHE A 475 -3.91 14.41 -8.82
C PHE A 475 -3.10 13.44 -9.68
N ILE A 476 -3.21 13.52 -11.01
CA ILE A 476 -2.55 12.57 -11.91
C ILE A 476 -1.02 12.73 -11.87
N ARG A 477 -0.52 13.97 -11.76
CA ARG A 477 0.91 14.26 -11.55
C ARG A 477 1.41 13.66 -10.24
N SER A 478 0.67 13.86 -9.15
CA SER A 478 1.02 13.29 -7.84
C SER A 478 0.97 11.77 -7.83
N TYR A 479 0.11 11.16 -8.66
CA TYR A 479 0.07 9.71 -8.82
C TYR A 479 1.30 9.21 -9.57
N TRP A 480 1.69 9.86 -10.67
CA TRP A 480 2.88 9.50 -11.44
C TRP A 480 4.18 9.65 -10.65
N SER A 481 4.32 10.67 -9.81
CA SER A 481 5.55 10.84 -9.02
C SER A 481 5.87 9.65 -8.12
N THR A 482 4.85 8.85 -7.76
CA THR A 482 4.99 7.66 -6.92
C THR A 482 5.02 6.37 -7.75
N ASN A 483 4.28 6.30 -8.87
CA ASN A 483 4.00 5.05 -9.58
C ASN A 483 4.58 4.97 -11.01
N ASP A 484 4.89 6.10 -11.64
CA ASP A 484 5.43 6.19 -13.00
C ASP A 484 6.33 7.43 -13.13
N ARG A 485 7.53 7.31 -12.55
CA ARG A 485 8.46 8.44 -12.39
C ARG A 485 8.93 9.04 -13.71
N GLU A 486 9.12 8.21 -14.74
CA GLU A 486 9.53 8.67 -16.07
C GLU A 486 8.46 9.59 -16.67
N ARG A 487 7.17 9.22 -16.54
CA ARG A 487 6.04 10.03 -17.00
C ARG A 487 5.89 11.32 -16.18
N PHE A 488 6.11 11.27 -14.87
CA PHE A 488 6.11 12.46 -14.00
C PHE A 488 7.20 13.47 -14.41
N GLU A 489 8.44 13.01 -14.58
CA GLU A 489 9.57 13.87 -14.98
C GLU A 489 9.32 14.49 -16.37
N ARG A 490 8.75 13.73 -17.30
CA ARG A 490 8.31 14.25 -18.61
C ARG A 490 7.25 15.35 -18.47
N ALA A 491 6.22 15.12 -17.65
CA ALA A 491 5.14 16.09 -17.44
C ALA A 491 5.59 17.38 -16.75
N GLU A 492 6.57 17.32 -15.84
CA GLU A 492 7.17 18.50 -15.21
C GLU A 492 8.03 19.30 -16.19
N ASN A 493 8.72 18.63 -17.11
CA ASN A 493 9.44 19.30 -18.20
C ASN A 493 8.49 19.95 -19.22
N ASP A 494 7.37 19.30 -19.52
CA ASP A 494 6.43 19.77 -20.53
C ASP A 494 5.49 20.88 -20.03
N PHE A 495 5.24 20.99 -18.72
CA PHE A 495 4.21 21.88 -18.18
C PHE A 495 4.46 22.38 -16.75
N GLY A 496 5.50 21.89 -16.08
CA GLY A 496 5.77 22.21 -14.68
C GLY A 496 6.38 23.59 -14.51
N PRO A 497 6.59 24.04 -13.26
CA PRO A 497 7.19 25.34 -12.94
C PRO A 497 8.57 25.53 -13.61
N LEU A 498 9.26 24.42 -13.88
CA LEU A 498 10.54 24.39 -14.57
C LEU A 498 10.41 24.84 -16.04
N LYS A 499 9.36 24.43 -16.76
CA LYS A 499 9.11 24.89 -18.13
C LYS A 499 8.82 26.39 -18.18
N ASP A 500 7.98 26.86 -17.27
CA ASP A 500 7.61 28.28 -17.19
C ASP A 500 8.83 29.15 -16.83
N LEU A 501 9.70 28.65 -15.94
CA LEU A 501 10.96 29.28 -15.61
C LEU A 501 11.93 29.27 -16.81
N ILE A 502 12.05 28.16 -17.53
CA ILE A 502 12.88 28.05 -18.74
C ILE A 502 12.40 29.03 -19.82
N GLU A 503 11.09 29.14 -20.03
CA GLU A 503 10.48 30.00 -21.04
C GLU A 503 10.57 31.49 -20.65
N GLU A 504 10.41 31.82 -19.37
CA GLU A 504 10.63 33.18 -18.86
C GLU A 504 12.10 33.60 -18.97
N LEU A 505 13.04 32.72 -18.62
CA LEU A 505 14.47 32.95 -18.82
C LEU A 505 14.83 33.09 -20.31
N ARG A 506 14.13 32.38 -21.20
CA ARG A 506 14.28 32.48 -22.66
C ARG A 506 13.74 33.82 -23.19
N ARG A 507 12.59 34.27 -22.71
CA ARG A 507 12.01 35.59 -23.06
C ARG A 507 12.89 36.75 -22.60
N GLN A 508 13.47 36.66 -21.40
CA GLN A 508 14.41 37.65 -20.90
C GLN A 508 15.71 37.71 -21.73
N ARG A 509 16.09 36.58 -22.36
CA ARG A 509 17.23 36.47 -23.27
C ARG A 509 16.93 37.04 -24.67
N GLU A 510 15.69 36.90 -25.14
CA GLU A 510 15.25 37.37 -26.46
C GLU A 510 14.88 38.87 -26.47
N ALA A 511 14.42 39.43 -25.34
CA ALA A 511 14.11 40.85 -25.20
C ALA A 511 15.35 41.77 -25.10
N GLY A 512 16.56 41.21 -25.01
CA GLY A 512 17.81 41.93 -24.76
C GLY A 512 18.73 42.14 -25.97
N GLY A 513 18.20 42.22 -27.20
CA GLY A 513 19.02 42.27 -28.42
C GLY A 513 18.67 43.39 -29.40
N ASP A 514 19.07 44.63 -29.11
CA ASP A 514 19.34 45.65 -30.14
C ASP A 514 20.36 46.69 -29.60
N ASP A 515 21.64 46.51 -29.92
CA ASP A 515 22.49 47.56 -30.51
C ASP A 515 23.89 46.99 -30.82
N GLY A 516 24.45 47.46 -31.93
CA GLY A 516 25.57 46.82 -32.61
C GLY A 516 26.98 47.03 -32.04
N GLN A 517 27.91 46.39 -32.76
CA GLN A 517 29.39 46.48 -32.74
C GLN A 517 30.16 45.41 -31.94
N THR A 518 30.55 44.39 -32.70
CA THR A 518 31.87 43.73 -32.81
C THR A 518 32.76 43.55 -31.57
N SER A 519 33.17 42.28 -31.43
CA SER A 519 34.30 41.72 -30.65
C SER A 519 34.15 41.66 -29.12
N ASN A 520 33.26 40.76 -28.65
CA ASN A 520 33.51 39.82 -27.53
C ASN A 520 32.30 38.88 -27.29
N SER A 521 31.67 38.42 -28.38
CA SER A 521 30.40 37.66 -28.33
C SER A 521 30.57 36.13 -28.28
N GLU A 522 31.79 35.61 -28.31
CA GLU A 522 32.04 34.19 -28.00
C GLU A 522 32.30 34.01 -26.50
N GLU A 523 33.09 34.88 -25.87
CA GLU A 523 33.48 34.75 -24.45
C GLU A 523 32.30 35.02 -23.48
N THR A 524 31.35 35.86 -23.86
CA THR A 524 30.14 36.15 -23.04
C THR A 524 29.06 35.07 -23.22
N ARG A 525 29.02 34.45 -24.41
CA ARG A 525 28.11 33.34 -24.73
C ARG A 525 28.61 32.03 -24.11
N GLU A 526 29.92 31.84 -24.10
CA GLU A 526 30.61 30.73 -23.44
C GLU A 526 30.50 30.83 -21.90
N LYS A 527 30.53 32.04 -21.31
CA LYS A 527 30.25 32.24 -19.87
C LYS A 527 28.81 31.91 -19.49
N ALA A 528 27.82 32.33 -20.27
CA ALA A 528 26.42 32.02 -20.02
C ALA A 528 26.07 30.54 -20.29
N GLU A 529 26.70 29.92 -21.30
CA GLU A 529 26.63 28.48 -21.54
C GLU A 529 27.34 27.67 -20.43
N THR A 530 28.39 28.21 -19.81
CA THR A 530 29.08 27.60 -18.67
C THR A 530 28.28 27.71 -17.37
N GLU A 531 27.54 28.80 -17.18
CA GLU A 531 26.70 29.01 -15.99
C GLU A 531 25.40 28.18 -16.06
N ALA A 532 24.81 28.04 -17.25
CA ALA A 532 23.71 27.10 -17.52
C ALA A 532 24.15 25.62 -17.41
N ARG A 533 25.35 25.27 -17.90
CA ARG A 533 25.94 23.93 -17.67
C ARG A 533 26.23 23.67 -16.19
N ASN A 534 26.56 24.70 -15.41
CA ASN A 534 26.73 24.56 -13.96
C ASN A 534 25.38 24.36 -13.24
N GLN A 535 24.29 24.99 -13.67
CA GLN A 535 22.95 24.75 -13.11
C GLN A 535 22.36 23.39 -13.54
N GLU A 536 22.59 22.96 -14.78
CA GLU A 536 22.26 21.61 -15.27
C GLU A 536 23.06 20.52 -14.52
N LYS A 537 24.33 20.80 -14.21
CA LYS A 537 25.18 19.93 -13.39
C LYS A 537 24.69 19.82 -11.94
N ILE A 538 24.24 20.92 -11.34
CA ILE A 538 23.63 20.92 -10.00
C ILE A 538 22.33 20.07 -9.97
N LEU A 539 21.54 20.10 -11.05
CA LEU A 539 20.32 19.27 -11.19
C LEU A 539 20.62 17.78 -11.48
N GLN A 540 21.68 17.47 -12.24
CA GLN A 540 22.15 16.08 -12.37
C GLN A 540 22.76 15.54 -11.07
N GLU A 541 23.37 16.40 -10.24
CA GLU A 541 23.82 16.07 -8.89
C GLU A 541 22.62 15.75 -7.96
N GLN A 542 21.46 16.40 -8.15
CA GLN A 542 20.21 16.05 -7.44
C GLN A 542 19.54 14.77 -7.96
N LEU A 543 19.69 14.43 -9.25
CA LEU A 543 19.27 13.13 -9.80
C LEU A 543 20.15 11.98 -9.26
N VAL A 544 21.42 12.27 -8.94
CA VAL A 544 22.29 11.39 -8.18
C VAL A 544 21.80 11.24 -6.73
N GLU A 545 21.32 12.30 -6.09
CA GLU A 545 20.72 12.30 -4.73
C GLU A 545 19.49 11.38 -4.61
N VAL A 546 18.70 11.23 -5.69
CA VAL A 546 17.58 10.27 -5.71
C VAL A 546 17.99 8.87 -6.18
N LYS A 547 19.06 8.74 -6.97
CA LYS A 547 19.76 7.46 -7.12
C LYS A 547 20.43 7.03 -5.80
N GLU A 548 20.71 7.95 -4.88
CA GLU A 548 21.19 7.74 -3.50
C GLU A 548 20.06 7.40 -2.52
N GLU A 549 18.80 7.79 -2.75
CA GLU A 549 17.64 7.23 -2.01
C GLU A 549 17.36 5.76 -2.39
N LEU A 550 17.55 5.41 -3.67
CA LEU A 550 17.53 4.02 -4.15
C LEU A 550 18.89 3.31 -4.00
N ALA A 551 19.93 4.05 -3.60
CA ALA A 551 21.20 3.56 -3.11
C ALA A 551 21.40 4.02 -1.65
N GLU A 552 20.46 3.72 -0.74
CA GLU A 552 20.71 3.79 0.70
C GLU A 552 21.71 2.70 1.11
N SER A 553 22.96 2.89 0.71
CA SER A 553 24.10 2.37 1.41
C SER A 553 24.69 3.50 2.22
N LEU A 554 24.25 3.61 3.48
CA LEU A 554 24.76 4.60 4.41
C LEU A 554 26.28 4.38 4.66
N PRO A 555 27.05 5.46 4.87
CA PRO A 555 28.33 5.34 5.52
C PRO A 555 28.10 4.82 6.95
N ILE A 556 28.71 3.69 7.28
CA ILE A 556 28.63 3.11 8.64
C ILE A 556 29.36 4.03 9.64
N SER A 557 30.32 4.81 9.14
CA SER A 557 31.00 5.92 9.82
C SER A 557 31.51 6.92 8.75
N SER A 558 32.02 8.08 9.16
CA SER A 558 32.53 9.14 8.27
C SER A 558 33.65 8.73 7.29
N ASN A 559 34.13 7.48 7.33
CA ASN A 559 35.17 6.97 6.45
C ASN A 559 34.79 5.70 5.66
N ILE A 560 33.65 5.05 5.90
CA ILE A 560 33.32 3.72 5.32
C ILE A 560 31.91 3.72 4.73
N ILE A 561 31.75 3.35 3.46
CA ILE A 561 30.49 3.28 2.71
C ILE A 561 30.22 1.81 2.30
N THR A 562 28.96 1.35 2.33
CA THR A 562 28.57 0.04 1.74
C THR A 562 27.90 0.24 0.39
N GLY A 563 27.41 -0.78 -0.31
CA GLY A 563 26.75 -0.58 -1.61
C GLY A 563 26.25 -1.86 -2.24
N VAL A 564 25.21 -1.75 -3.06
CA VAL A 564 24.69 -2.87 -3.87
C VAL A 564 24.54 -2.43 -5.30
N ARG A 565 25.02 -3.28 -6.22
CA ARG A 565 24.85 -3.11 -7.66
C ARG A 565 24.23 -4.38 -8.22
N ALA A 566 23.15 -4.25 -8.95
CA ALA A 566 22.50 -5.38 -9.62
C ALA A 566 22.51 -5.16 -11.13
N SER A 567 22.77 -6.21 -11.89
CA SER A 567 22.74 -6.19 -13.35
C SER A 567 22.42 -7.58 -13.90
N ILE A 568 21.81 -7.64 -15.08
CA ILE A 568 21.67 -8.88 -15.84
C ILE A 568 22.75 -8.87 -16.92
N LYS A 569 23.52 -9.94 -17.03
CA LYS A 569 24.59 -10.06 -18.02
C LYS A 569 24.38 -11.31 -18.87
N GLU A 570 24.63 -11.16 -20.16
CA GLU A 570 24.74 -12.27 -21.10
C GLU A 570 26.13 -12.89 -20.95
N ASP A 571 26.19 -14.16 -20.55
CA ASP A 571 27.44 -14.91 -20.55
C ASP A 571 27.50 -15.78 -21.81
N ILE A 572 28.38 -15.40 -22.74
CA ILE A 572 28.46 -16.02 -24.06
C ILE A 572 29.47 -17.17 -23.99
N GLN A 573 29.07 -18.29 -23.37
CA GLN A 573 29.84 -19.53 -23.46
C GLN A 573 29.57 -20.30 -24.77
N ASP A 574 28.36 -20.19 -25.35
CA ASP A 574 28.02 -20.68 -26.69
C ASP A 574 27.29 -19.59 -27.49
N ALA A 575 27.86 -19.16 -28.61
CA ALA A 575 27.35 -18.09 -29.47
C ALA A 575 25.98 -18.39 -30.12
N ARG A 576 25.43 -19.59 -29.93
CA ARG A 576 24.12 -19.98 -30.46
C ARG A 576 22.99 -19.97 -29.43
N ASN A 577 23.29 -19.82 -28.14
CA ASN A 577 22.26 -19.70 -27.10
C ASN A 577 22.85 -18.96 -25.88
N PRO A 578 22.75 -17.62 -25.81
CA PRO A 578 23.32 -16.85 -24.71
C PRO A 578 22.58 -17.14 -23.39
N GLU A 579 23.34 -17.44 -22.34
CA GLU A 579 22.79 -17.65 -21.00
C GLU A 579 22.71 -16.30 -20.26
N LEU A 580 21.52 -15.95 -19.77
CA LEU A 580 21.29 -14.72 -19.02
C LEU A 580 21.43 -14.99 -17.52
N ASN A 581 22.44 -14.37 -16.91
CA ASN A 581 22.76 -14.53 -15.50
C ASN A 581 22.45 -13.24 -14.73
N LEU A 582 21.90 -13.38 -13.53
CA LEU A 582 21.67 -12.26 -12.62
C LEU A 582 22.91 -12.07 -11.74
N HIS A 583 23.55 -10.91 -11.86
CA HIS A 583 24.70 -10.50 -11.06
C HIS A 583 24.27 -9.50 -10.01
N VAL A 584 24.51 -9.80 -8.74
CA VAL A 584 24.27 -8.88 -7.64
C VAL A 584 25.53 -8.74 -6.81
N GLU A 585 26.20 -7.59 -6.91
CA GLU A 585 27.41 -7.28 -6.15
C GLU A 585 27.07 -6.43 -4.93
N TYR A 586 27.42 -6.95 -3.75
CA TYR A 586 27.42 -6.24 -2.48
C TYR A 586 28.86 -5.86 -2.14
N PHE A 587 29.13 -4.63 -1.75
CA PHE A 587 30.49 -4.22 -1.41
C PHE A 587 30.55 -3.21 -0.27
N TYR A 588 31.74 -3.02 0.28
CA TYR A 588 32.09 -1.85 1.07
C TYR A 588 33.33 -1.17 0.53
N GLU A 589 33.42 0.15 0.68
CA GLU A 589 34.53 0.98 0.22
C GLU A 589 34.85 2.07 1.24
N VAL A 590 36.13 2.42 1.39
CA VAL A 590 36.60 3.45 2.33
C VAL A 590 36.98 4.71 1.56
N VAL A 591 36.38 5.85 1.88
CA VAL A 591 36.44 7.06 1.04
C VAL A 591 37.37 8.12 1.68
N LYS A 592 38.71 7.92 1.61
CA LYS A 592 39.88 8.83 1.86
C LYS A 592 39.74 10.04 2.84
N ALA A 593 40.63 10.40 3.78
CA ALA A 593 41.87 9.85 4.37
C ALA A 593 42.40 10.77 5.52
N LYS A 594 42.71 10.22 6.70
CA LYS A 594 43.90 10.52 7.56
C LYS A 594 43.88 9.62 8.81
N LEU A 595 43.84 8.30 8.61
CA LEU A 595 44.12 7.41 9.74
C LEU A 595 45.62 7.34 9.94
N GLU A 596 46.13 8.27 10.75
CA GLU A 596 47.28 7.99 11.59
C GLU A 596 46.91 6.79 12.48
N THR A 597 47.19 5.60 11.96
CA THR A 597 47.58 4.39 12.70
C THR A 597 46.63 3.76 13.74
N ASN A 598 45.46 4.30 14.08
CA ASN A 598 44.75 3.84 15.30
C ASN A 598 43.31 3.34 15.22
N THR A 599 42.69 3.20 14.05
CA THR A 599 41.44 2.41 13.93
C THR A 599 41.60 1.39 12.83
N ASN A 600 42.39 0.35 13.09
CA ASN A 600 42.20 -0.89 12.38
C ASN A 600 40.74 -1.34 12.62
N ASP A 601 40.10 -1.99 11.63
CA ASP A 601 38.79 -2.65 11.78
C ASP A 601 38.72 -3.60 12.99
N TYR A 602 39.86 -3.90 13.60
CA TYR A 602 40.04 -4.69 14.79
C TYR A 602 40.86 -3.89 15.82
N PRO A 603 40.38 -3.73 17.06
CA PRO A 603 41.23 -3.22 18.13
C PRO A 603 42.46 -4.14 18.32
N GLY A 604 43.61 -3.54 18.65
CA GLY A 604 44.85 -4.31 18.83
C GLY A 604 44.71 -5.36 19.94
N GLY A 605 44.74 -6.64 19.58
CA GLY A 605 44.57 -7.73 20.54
C GLY A 605 43.60 -8.81 20.06
N ALA A 606 44.08 -9.61 19.11
CA ALA A 606 43.43 -10.77 18.49
C ALA A 606 42.34 -10.49 17.44
N TYR A 607 42.41 -11.23 16.34
CA TYR A 607 41.48 -11.14 15.22
C TYR A 607 40.30 -12.11 15.42
N ARG A 608 39.09 -11.55 15.45
CA ARG A 608 37.81 -12.25 15.60
C ARG A 608 36.84 -11.82 14.50
N LEU A 609 36.28 -12.79 13.78
CA LEU A 609 35.49 -12.54 12.57
C LEU A 609 34.12 -11.90 12.87
N ASP A 610 33.49 -12.32 13.96
CA ASP A 610 32.24 -11.76 14.50
C ASP A 610 32.39 -10.32 15.02
N GLN A 611 33.63 -9.86 15.19
CA GLN A 611 33.96 -8.50 15.63
C GLN A 611 34.37 -7.59 14.46
N SER A 612 34.35 -8.09 13.22
CA SER A 612 34.51 -7.26 12.04
C SER A 612 33.18 -6.55 11.75
N ASN A 613 33.10 -5.28 12.14
CA ASN A 613 31.90 -4.47 11.89
C ASN A 613 31.52 -4.48 10.40
N SER A 614 32.51 -4.38 9.51
CA SER A 614 32.29 -4.41 8.05
C SER A 614 31.77 -5.76 7.56
N ALA A 615 32.35 -6.88 8.00
CA ALA A 615 31.88 -8.21 7.58
C ALA A 615 30.47 -8.51 8.14
N LEU A 616 30.19 -8.12 9.39
CA LEU A 616 28.88 -8.32 10.01
C LEU A 616 27.77 -7.55 9.28
N LEU A 617 28.04 -6.31 8.88
CA LEU A 617 27.06 -5.46 8.21
C LEU A 617 26.79 -5.91 6.77
N THR A 618 27.84 -6.20 5.98
CA THR A 618 27.67 -6.80 4.65
C THR A 618 26.89 -8.13 4.74
N SER A 619 27.19 -8.96 5.75
CA SER A 619 26.50 -10.23 5.94
C SER A 619 25.02 -10.10 6.34
N THR A 620 24.67 -9.04 7.09
CA THR A 620 23.29 -8.72 7.48
C THR A 620 22.47 -8.26 6.28
N PHE A 621 23.07 -7.43 5.42
CA PHE A 621 22.43 -6.97 4.19
C PHE A 621 22.13 -8.14 3.25
N ILE A 622 23.14 -9.00 3.01
CA ILE A 622 22.99 -10.19 2.17
C ILE A 622 21.89 -11.12 2.72
N LYS A 623 21.86 -11.36 4.04
CA LYS A 623 20.81 -12.18 4.67
C LYS A 623 19.41 -11.61 4.43
N ARG A 624 19.19 -10.32 4.73
CA ARG A 624 17.89 -9.66 4.53
C ARG A 624 17.44 -9.73 3.07
N THR A 625 18.34 -9.51 2.12
CA THR A 625 18.00 -9.55 0.69
C THR A 625 17.78 -10.97 0.17
N LEU A 626 18.58 -11.96 0.59
CA LEU A 626 18.39 -13.36 0.21
C LEU A 626 17.17 -14.02 0.84
N GLU A 627 16.74 -13.58 2.04
CA GLU A 627 15.54 -14.08 2.69
C GLU A 627 14.24 -13.48 2.12
N ASN A 628 14.27 -12.23 1.63
CA ASN A 628 13.09 -11.50 1.15
C ASN A 628 12.98 -11.41 -0.38
N GLU A 629 14.05 -10.99 -1.07
CA GLU A 629 14.00 -10.53 -2.47
C GLU A 629 14.56 -11.55 -3.46
N LEU A 630 15.73 -12.14 -3.14
CA LEU A 630 16.41 -13.07 -4.04
C LEU A 630 15.99 -14.53 -3.85
N LYS A 631 15.23 -14.83 -2.79
CA LYS A 631 14.72 -16.17 -2.45
C LYS A 631 14.03 -16.86 -3.64
N LYS A 632 13.25 -16.12 -4.42
CA LYS A 632 12.52 -16.64 -5.59
C LYS A 632 13.44 -17.10 -6.73
N TYR A 633 14.68 -16.61 -6.77
CA TYR A 633 15.67 -16.98 -7.78
C TYR A 633 16.60 -18.11 -7.31
N LEU A 634 16.55 -18.51 -6.03
CA LEU A 634 17.39 -19.54 -5.41
C LEU A 634 16.61 -20.85 -5.16
N THR A 635 16.07 -21.44 -6.24
CA THR A 635 15.28 -22.68 -6.17
C THR A 635 16.15 -23.92 -5.97
N PRO A 636 15.65 -24.99 -5.32
CA PRO A 636 16.48 -26.16 -5.03
C PRO A 636 17.15 -26.78 -6.26
N GLY A 637 18.46 -27.05 -6.18
CA GLY A 637 19.25 -27.65 -7.27
C GLY A 637 19.73 -26.70 -8.37
N ARG A 638 19.41 -25.40 -8.32
CA ARG A 638 19.92 -24.40 -9.27
C ARG A 638 21.39 -24.10 -9.02
N ASN A 639 22.18 -23.87 -10.07
CA ASN A 639 23.59 -23.48 -9.94
C ASN A 639 23.70 -22.00 -9.55
N VAL A 640 24.40 -21.70 -8.46
CA VAL A 640 24.61 -20.33 -7.98
C VAL A 640 26.08 -20.20 -7.63
N SER A 641 26.76 -19.21 -8.20
CA SER A 641 28.13 -18.88 -7.82
C SER A 641 28.15 -17.66 -6.91
N VAL A 642 28.96 -17.72 -5.87
CA VAL A 642 29.22 -16.58 -4.98
C VAL A 642 30.71 -16.29 -4.99
N ILE A 643 31.09 -15.08 -5.40
CA ILE A 643 32.48 -14.64 -5.46
C ILE A 643 32.71 -13.65 -4.32
N ILE A 644 33.56 -14.01 -3.37
CA ILE A 644 33.90 -13.17 -2.22
C ILE A 644 35.31 -12.61 -2.41
N THR A 645 35.42 -11.28 -2.52
CA THR A 645 36.71 -10.60 -2.66
C THR A 645 37.06 -9.85 -1.40
N GLY A 646 38.26 -10.04 -0.84
CA GLY A 646 38.77 -9.29 0.31
C GLY A 646 40.12 -8.64 0.00
N SER A 647 40.28 -7.35 0.28
CA SER A 647 41.49 -6.61 -0.05
C SER A 647 42.14 -5.90 1.13
N THR A 648 43.44 -5.64 0.99
CA THR A 648 44.26 -4.88 1.93
C THR A 648 45.19 -3.93 1.20
N ASP A 649 45.60 -2.86 1.87
CA ASP A 649 46.54 -1.88 1.36
C ASP A 649 48.00 -2.25 1.64
N GLY A 650 48.95 -1.51 1.06
CA GLY A 650 50.39 -1.77 1.16
C GLY A 650 51.02 -1.38 2.50
N THR A 651 50.21 -1.15 3.54
CA THR A 651 50.66 -0.71 4.86
C THR A 651 51.04 -1.93 5.70
N PRO A 652 52.33 -2.17 6.03
CA PRO A 652 52.73 -3.40 6.72
C PRO A 652 52.06 -3.55 8.08
N ILE A 653 51.72 -4.78 8.48
CA ILE A 653 51.17 -5.06 9.81
C ILE A 653 52.21 -4.69 10.87
N THR A 654 51.98 -3.59 11.58
CA THR A 654 52.91 -3.04 12.57
C THR A 654 52.89 -3.79 13.91
N SER A 655 51.79 -4.50 14.20
CA SER A 655 51.64 -5.31 15.41
C SER A 655 51.06 -6.68 15.08
N ARG A 656 51.79 -7.72 15.46
CA ARG A 656 51.41 -9.12 15.23
C ARG A 656 50.05 -9.44 15.86
N LEU A 657 49.04 -9.78 15.04
CA LEU A 657 47.67 -10.03 15.53
C LEU A 657 47.47 -11.50 15.85
N LYS A 658 47.04 -11.85 17.07
CA LYS A 658 46.80 -13.25 17.43
C LYS A 658 45.51 -13.78 16.81
N TYR A 659 45.55 -14.84 16.01
CA TYR A 659 44.33 -15.47 15.51
C TYR A 659 43.71 -16.33 16.64
N ARG A 660 42.42 -16.16 16.95
CA ARG A 660 41.74 -16.94 18.01
C ARG A 660 40.89 -18.12 17.51
N GLY A 661 40.91 -18.38 16.19
CA GLY A 661 40.34 -19.55 15.51
C GLY A 661 39.07 -20.13 16.10
N GLU A 662 37.90 -19.63 15.68
CA GLU A 662 36.63 -20.31 15.95
C GLU A 662 36.22 -21.26 14.79
N TYR A 663 36.95 -21.25 13.66
CA TYR A 663 36.56 -21.95 12.43
C TYR A 663 37.71 -22.77 11.82
N GLY A 664 37.98 -23.96 12.40
CA GLY A 664 38.80 -25.03 11.81
C GLY A 664 40.32 -24.81 11.70
N ASN A 665 41.10 -25.91 11.76
CA ASN A 665 42.54 -25.88 11.43
C ASN A 665 42.72 -25.92 9.89
N LEU A 666 43.49 -24.99 9.34
CA LEU A 666 43.71 -24.83 7.90
C LEU A 666 45.06 -25.45 7.49
N ASP A 667 45.05 -26.45 6.60
CA ASP A 667 46.23 -27.05 5.97
C ASP A 667 46.23 -26.84 4.43
N ASN A 668 47.33 -26.25 3.94
CA ASN A 668 47.97 -26.25 2.61
C ASN A 668 47.43 -25.41 1.44
N TYR A 669 48.26 -24.48 0.87
CA TYR A 669 48.66 -24.15 -0.54
C TYR A 669 49.47 -22.82 -0.68
N TYR A 670 49.96 -22.55 -1.91
CA TYR A 670 50.95 -21.54 -2.32
C TYR A 670 50.45 -20.65 -3.48
N PHE A 671 51.15 -19.53 -3.70
CA PHE A 671 50.83 -18.39 -4.58
C PHE A 671 51.55 -18.46 -5.95
N ASN A 672 50.85 -18.25 -7.07
CA ASN A 672 51.47 -17.74 -8.31
C ASN A 672 50.43 -17.14 -9.26
N ASP A 673 50.75 -15.97 -9.85
CA ASP A 673 49.95 -15.23 -10.85
C ASP A 673 48.59 -14.65 -10.38
N GLY A 674 48.57 -14.01 -9.19
CA GLY A 674 47.41 -13.23 -8.74
C GLY A 674 46.23 -14.06 -8.21
N ASP A 675 46.44 -15.36 -8.04
CA ASP A 675 45.46 -16.30 -7.50
C ASP A 675 45.90 -16.81 -6.12
N LEU A 676 45.16 -16.41 -5.08
CA LEU A 676 45.48 -16.61 -3.66
C LEU A 676 44.91 -17.93 -3.17
N ARG A 677 45.63 -19.01 -3.42
CA ARG A 677 45.08 -20.34 -3.19
C ARG A 677 45.20 -20.86 -1.74
N THR A 678 46.15 -20.43 -0.89
CA THR A 678 46.08 -20.67 0.59
C THR A 678 47.03 -19.83 1.48
N ILE A 679 46.59 -19.63 2.73
CA ILE A 679 47.27 -19.07 3.91
C ILE A 679 47.03 -19.99 5.11
N TYR A 680 48.04 -20.20 6.00
CA TYR A 680 47.94 -21.10 7.17
C TYR A 680 47.98 -20.30 8.48
N LEU A 681 46.93 -20.42 9.29
CA LEU A 681 46.83 -19.72 10.57
C LEU A 681 46.17 -20.65 11.60
N ASN A 682 46.92 -21.10 12.60
CA ASN A 682 46.38 -21.82 13.76
C ASN A 682 46.08 -20.85 14.93
N GLN A 683 45.34 -21.29 15.96
CA GLN A 683 44.95 -20.46 17.13
C GLN A 683 46.13 -19.85 17.92
N ASN A 684 47.36 -20.33 17.70
CA ASN A 684 48.57 -19.81 18.31
C ASN A 684 49.40 -18.93 17.36
N ASP A 685 49.03 -18.86 16.08
CA ASP A 685 49.73 -18.07 15.09
C ASP A 685 49.40 -16.59 15.20
N LEU A 686 50.42 -15.79 14.91
CA LEU A 686 50.32 -14.35 14.80
C LEU A 686 50.22 -14.01 13.30
N ILE A 687 49.14 -13.35 12.89
CA ILE A 687 48.96 -12.74 11.57
C ILE A 687 50.03 -11.66 11.43
N LYS A 688 50.85 -11.79 10.39
CA LYS A 688 52.05 -10.97 10.15
C LYS A 688 52.01 -10.24 8.82
N GLU A 689 51.32 -10.79 7.83
CA GLU A 689 51.25 -10.22 6.48
C GLU A 689 49.82 -9.80 6.12
N ASN A 690 49.68 -8.84 5.21
CA ASN A 690 48.38 -8.26 4.85
C ASN A 690 47.51 -9.23 4.03
N GLU A 691 48.14 -10.05 3.20
CA GLU A 691 47.52 -11.15 2.45
C GLU A 691 46.77 -12.09 3.40
N GLU A 692 47.38 -12.40 4.55
CA GLU A 692 46.81 -13.27 5.59
C GLU A 692 45.53 -12.67 6.18
N LEU A 693 45.54 -11.35 6.37
CA LEU A 693 44.40 -10.60 6.89
C LEU A 693 43.26 -10.47 5.86
N ALA A 694 43.59 -10.21 4.60
CA ALA A 694 42.63 -10.15 3.48
C ALA A 694 41.90 -11.48 3.32
N TYR A 695 42.62 -12.59 3.42
CA TYR A 695 42.06 -13.93 3.29
C TYR A 695 41.15 -14.31 4.44
N LEU A 696 41.56 -14.08 5.68
CA LEU A 696 40.70 -14.37 6.84
C LEU A 696 39.35 -13.65 6.74
N ARG A 697 39.35 -12.40 6.26
CA ARG A 697 38.11 -11.63 6.02
C ARG A 697 37.15 -12.33 5.05
N THR A 698 37.66 -12.87 3.94
CA THR A 698 36.84 -13.61 2.97
C THR A 698 36.27 -14.90 3.56
N LEU A 699 37.09 -15.62 4.35
CA LEU A 699 36.71 -16.91 4.92
C LEU A 699 35.61 -16.78 5.98
N GLY A 700 35.64 -15.75 6.83
CA GLY A 700 34.59 -15.56 7.82
C GLY A 700 33.23 -15.22 7.21
N LEU A 701 33.22 -14.42 6.14
CA LEU A 701 31.98 -14.07 5.45
C LEU A 701 31.38 -15.30 4.74
N ARG A 702 32.21 -16.12 4.10
CA ARG A 702 31.80 -17.42 3.55
C ARG A 702 31.07 -18.27 4.58
N ASN A 703 31.72 -18.55 5.71
CA ASN A 703 31.17 -19.42 6.74
C ASN A 703 29.85 -18.86 7.30
N TYR A 704 29.74 -17.54 7.43
CA TYR A 704 28.50 -16.90 7.84
C TYR A 704 27.38 -17.15 6.83
N LEU A 705 27.63 -16.94 5.53
CA LEU A 705 26.63 -17.16 4.47
C LEU A 705 26.16 -18.62 4.46
N GLU A 706 27.09 -19.57 4.51
CA GLU A 706 26.78 -21.01 4.55
C GLU A 706 25.99 -21.40 5.81
N SER A 707 26.27 -20.78 6.96
CA SER A 707 25.64 -21.15 8.24
C SER A 707 24.32 -20.44 8.54
N ASN A 708 24.11 -19.21 8.02
CA ASN A 708 23.01 -18.34 8.45
C ASN A 708 21.99 -18.04 7.34
N ILE A 709 22.26 -18.44 6.09
CA ILE A 709 21.34 -18.23 4.97
C ILE A 709 20.87 -19.58 4.47
N SER A 710 19.83 -20.09 5.13
CA SER A 710 19.28 -21.43 4.87
C SER A 710 18.83 -21.65 3.43
N THR A 711 18.46 -20.60 2.69
CA THR A 711 18.09 -20.66 1.26
C THR A 711 19.26 -20.98 0.34
N LEU A 712 20.51 -20.70 0.75
CA LEU A 712 21.69 -21.09 -0.01
C LEU A 712 21.99 -22.59 0.08
N ASN A 713 21.51 -23.26 1.14
CA ASN A 713 21.67 -24.72 1.30
C ASN A 713 20.78 -25.54 0.36
N SER A 714 19.78 -24.91 -0.27
CA SER A 714 18.94 -25.59 -1.25
C SER A 714 19.50 -25.56 -2.67
N VAL A 715 20.42 -24.66 -3.00
CA VAL A 715 20.98 -24.51 -4.37
C VAL A 715 22.28 -25.33 -4.54
N ASN A 716 22.68 -25.59 -5.78
CA ASN A 716 24.02 -26.07 -6.11
C ASN A 716 24.99 -24.87 -6.03
N LEU A 717 25.48 -24.64 -4.81
CA LEU A 717 26.31 -23.49 -4.50
C LEU A 717 27.78 -23.74 -4.84
N ASP A 718 28.37 -22.85 -5.63
CA ASP A 718 29.80 -22.75 -5.84
C ASP A 718 30.31 -21.44 -5.20
N ILE A 719 31.34 -21.49 -4.36
CA ILE A 719 31.88 -20.29 -3.70
C ILE A 719 33.36 -20.13 -4.04
N GLU A 720 33.68 -18.99 -4.64
CA GLU A 720 35.04 -18.58 -4.98
C GLU A 720 35.55 -17.50 -4.01
N HIS A 721 36.83 -17.56 -3.65
CA HIS A 721 37.50 -16.54 -2.84
C HIS A 721 38.58 -15.85 -3.64
N ARG A 722 38.56 -14.53 -3.63
CA ARG A 722 39.61 -13.70 -4.22
C ARG A 722 40.17 -12.79 -3.16
N THR A 723 41.48 -12.61 -3.19
CA THR A 723 42.13 -11.65 -2.29
C THR A 723 43.08 -10.78 -3.06
N VAL A 724 43.13 -9.52 -2.67
CA VAL A 724 43.89 -8.51 -3.41
C VAL A 724 44.69 -7.69 -2.43
N VAL A 725 46.01 -7.63 -2.63
CA VAL A 725 46.87 -6.74 -1.85
C VAL A 725 47.42 -5.68 -2.79
N HIS A 726 47.14 -4.43 -2.44
CA HIS A 726 47.58 -3.28 -3.22
C HIS A 726 48.96 -2.83 -2.72
N ASP A 727 49.86 -2.49 -3.64
CA ASP A 727 51.18 -1.94 -3.29
C ASP A 727 51.10 -0.53 -2.66
N GLU A 728 49.98 0.17 -2.90
CA GLU A 728 49.71 1.53 -2.44
C GLU A 728 49.13 1.54 -1.02
N ARG A 729 49.57 2.50 -0.20
CA ARG A 729 49.13 2.67 1.20
C ARG A 729 47.91 3.58 1.28
N GLY A 730 46.87 3.16 1.98
CA GLY A 730 45.64 3.95 2.10
C GLY A 730 44.43 3.07 2.39
N ALA A 731 43.53 3.57 3.23
CA ALA A 731 42.36 2.80 3.64
C ALA A 731 41.39 2.55 2.46
N GLU A 732 41.46 3.38 1.41
CA GLU A 732 40.72 3.20 0.14
C GLU A 732 41.00 1.89 -0.59
N HIS A 733 42.14 1.25 -0.31
CA HIS A 733 42.51 -0.03 -0.91
C HIS A 733 42.09 -1.24 -0.04
N ARG A 734 41.38 -1.01 1.08
CA ARG A 734 40.84 -2.06 1.97
C ARG A 734 39.34 -2.23 1.71
N ARG A 735 38.92 -3.28 1.02
CA ARG A 735 37.53 -3.56 0.61
C ARG A 735 37.17 -5.03 0.84
N ILE A 736 35.89 -5.32 1.10
CA ILE A 736 35.29 -6.66 0.95
C ILE A 736 34.07 -6.51 0.04
N SER A 737 33.96 -7.38 -0.95
CA SER A 737 32.77 -7.51 -1.79
C SER A 737 32.32 -8.97 -1.90
N VAL A 738 31.02 -9.15 -2.12
CA VAL A 738 30.37 -10.42 -2.40
C VAL A 738 29.52 -10.23 -3.64
N GLU A 739 29.88 -10.90 -4.72
CA GLU A 739 29.07 -10.98 -5.92
C GLU A 739 28.32 -12.31 -5.94
N ILE A 740 27.00 -12.26 -6.07
CA ILE A 740 26.12 -13.42 -6.21
C ILE A 740 25.69 -13.49 -7.66
N ILE A 741 26.00 -14.61 -8.29
CA ILE A 741 25.66 -14.91 -9.68
C ILE A 741 24.69 -16.09 -9.67
N VAL A 742 23.44 -15.82 -10.02
CA VAL A 742 22.45 -16.88 -10.22
C VAL A 742 22.55 -17.31 -11.66
N HIS A 743 23.02 -18.55 -11.88
CA HIS A 743 23.20 -19.07 -13.23
C HIS A 743 21.89 -19.54 -13.81
N ASP A 744 21.75 -19.31 -15.11
CA ASP A 744 20.69 -19.89 -15.92
C ASP A 744 19.31 -19.61 -15.32
N VAL A 745 19.10 -18.36 -14.89
CA VAL A 745 17.87 -17.92 -14.23
C VAL A 745 16.64 -18.22 -15.10
N MET A 746 16.87 -18.35 -16.41
CA MET A 746 15.89 -18.59 -17.46
C MET A 746 15.87 -20.02 -18.03
N ASN A 747 16.89 -20.89 -17.89
CA ASN A 747 16.74 -22.32 -18.15
C ASN A 747 16.88 -23.17 -16.87
N GLN A 748 15.78 -23.74 -16.40
CA GLN A 748 15.74 -25.18 -16.13
C GLN A 748 14.29 -25.64 -15.98
N ASN A 749 13.98 -26.66 -16.78
CA ASN A 749 12.84 -27.59 -16.69
C ASN A 749 11.45 -26.97 -16.63
N ILE A 750 11.10 -26.37 -17.76
CA ILE A 750 9.72 -26.28 -18.22
C ILE A 750 9.23 -27.70 -18.60
N GLU A 751 8.92 -28.52 -17.61
CA GLU A 751 7.89 -29.55 -17.78
C GLU A 751 6.53 -28.90 -17.46
N GLU A 752 5.75 -28.72 -18.52
CA GLU A 752 4.31 -28.42 -18.56
C GLU A 752 3.81 -27.20 -17.76
N SER A 753 4.55 -26.08 -17.78
CA SER A 753 3.90 -24.80 -17.50
C SER A 753 2.93 -24.45 -18.63
N LEU A 754 1.67 -24.22 -18.26
CA LEU A 754 0.61 -23.63 -19.10
C LEU A 754 1.10 -22.42 -19.91
N THR A 755 2.05 -21.66 -19.37
CA THR A 755 2.68 -20.52 -20.04
C THR A 755 3.43 -20.95 -21.30
N LYS A 756 4.24 -22.03 -21.27
CA LYS A 756 4.93 -22.52 -22.47
C LYS A 756 3.97 -23.11 -23.49
N LEU A 757 2.94 -23.81 -23.02
CA LEU A 757 1.87 -24.29 -23.89
C LEU A 757 1.20 -23.12 -24.62
N PHE A 758 0.88 -22.06 -23.88
CA PHE A 758 0.30 -20.84 -24.42
C PHE A 758 1.22 -20.17 -25.44
N TYR A 759 2.46 -19.83 -25.09
CA TYR A 759 3.38 -19.17 -26.02
C TYR A 759 3.75 -20.03 -27.23
N LYS A 760 3.76 -21.37 -27.10
CA LYS A 760 3.99 -22.29 -28.23
C LYS A 760 2.82 -22.30 -29.22
N THR A 761 1.60 -22.17 -28.73
CA THR A 761 0.38 -22.44 -29.53
C THR A 761 -0.37 -21.18 -29.93
N LYS A 762 -0.24 -20.08 -29.18
CA LYS A 762 -1.01 -18.85 -29.37
C LYS A 762 -0.86 -18.29 -30.77
N ASP A 763 0.35 -18.25 -31.35
CA ASP A 763 0.61 -17.56 -32.63
C ASP A 763 -0.08 -18.23 -33.82
N ALA A 764 -0.44 -19.51 -33.69
CA ALA A 764 -1.17 -20.26 -34.71
C ALA A 764 -2.71 -20.14 -34.58
N VAL A 765 -3.20 -19.53 -33.50
CA VAL A 765 -4.64 -19.25 -33.28
C VAL A 765 -4.93 -17.81 -33.69
N PHE A 766 -5.99 -17.62 -34.47
CA PHE A 766 -6.36 -16.32 -35.04
C PHE A 766 -7.86 -16.07 -34.88
N TYR A 767 -8.26 -14.83 -35.08
CA TYR A 767 -9.67 -14.46 -35.13
C TYR A 767 -10.22 -14.60 -36.54
N VAL A 768 -11.50 -14.97 -36.67
CA VAL A 768 -12.21 -15.04 -37.95
C VAL A 768 -13.37 -14.04 -37.93
N PHE A 769 -13.36 -13.13 -38.91
CA PHE A 769 -14.46 -12.23 -39.22
C PHE A 769 -15.09 -12.64 -40.56
N ALA A 770 -16.37 -12.99 -40.57
CA ALA A 770 -17.08 -13.36 -41.81
C ALA A 770 -18.28 -12.45 -42.08
N GLY A 771 -18.36 -11.88 -43.29
CA GLY A 771 -19.53 -11.21 -43.86
C GLY A 771 -19.42 -9.69 -44.10
N ASP A 772 -20.13 -9.20 -45.11
CA ASP A 772 -20.21 -7.78 -45.55
C ASP A 772 -21.50 -7.05 -45.10
N GLY A 773 -22.28 -7.65 -44.19
CA GLY A 773 -23.64 -7.20 -43.85
C GLY A 773 -24.21 -7.72 -42.52
N SER A 774 -25.53 -7.88 -42.44
CA SER A 774 -26.32 -8.09 -41.19
C SER A 774 -26.17 -9.44 -40.49
N ASP A 775 -25.53 -10.45 -41.10
CA ASP A 775 -25.18 -11.73 -40.48
C ASP A 775 -23.65 -11.86 -40.40
N ARG A 776 -23.05 -11.26 -39.37
CA ARG A 776 -21.61 -11.36 -39.12
C ARG A 776 -21.28 -12.61 -38.32
N GLY A 777 -20.59 -13.55 -38.96
CA GLY A 777 -20.01 -14.70 -38.28
C GLY A 777 -18.72 -14.27 -37.57
N ILE A 778 -18.64 -14.52 -36.27
CA ILE A 778 -17.52 -14.11 -35.42
C ILE A 778 -17.05 -15.31 -34.62
N GLY A 779 -15.76 -15.62 -34.68
CA GLY A 779 -15.18 -16.72 -33.93
C GLY A 779 -13.67 -16.77 -33.99
N SER A 780 -13.13 -17.89 -33.54
CA SER A 780 -11.71 -18.19 -33.59
C SER A 780 -11.42 -19.22 -34.68
N GLY A 781 -10.17 -19.33 -35.07
CA GLY A 781 -9.67 -20.40 -35.91
C GLY A 781 -8.20 -20.66 -35.62
N PHE A 782 -7.65 -21.69 -36.25
CA PHE A 782 -6.24 -22.01 -36.10
C PHE A 782 -5.65 -22.59 -37.36
N PHE A 783 -4.35 -22.38 -37.56
CA PHE A 783 -3.62 -22.92 -38.70
C PHE A 783 -3.17 -24.36 -38.43
N ILE A 784 -3.33 -25.19 -39.45
CA ILE A 784 -2.85 -26.59 -39.47
C ILE A 784 -1.70 -26.79 -40.46
N SER A 785 -1.41 -25.79 -41.29
CA SER A 785 -0.29 -25.78 -42.23
C SER A 785 0.30 -24.37 -42.36
N SER A 786 1.60 -24.30 -42.65
CA SER A 786 2.35 -23.04 -42.75
C SER A 786 2.04 -22.25 -44.01
N ASP A 787 1.42 -22.86 -45.01
CA ASP A 787 0.94 -22.22 -46.24
C ASP A 787 -0.46 -21.60 -46.12
N GLY A 788 -1.05 -21.55 -44.90
CA GLY A 788 -2.28 -20.81 -44.65
C GLY A 788 -3.56 -21.64 -44.67
N ILE A 789 -3.47 -22.94 -44.44
CA ILE A 789 -4.66 -23.79 -44.24
C ILE A 789 -5.16 -23.63 -42.80
N GLY A 790 -6.37 -23.07 -42.66
CA GLY A 790 -7.03 -22.78 -41.40
C GLY A 790 -8.27 -23.65 -41.14
N VAL A 791 -8.60 -23.83 -39.85
CA VAL A 791 -9.80 -24.55 -39.37
C VAL A 791 -10.62 -23.64 -38.46
N SER A 792 -11.95 -23.70 -38.56
CA SER A 792 -12.91 -23.01 -37.66
C SER A 792 -14.25 -23.77 -37.63
N ASN A 793 -15.32 -23.17 -37.10
CA ASN A 793 -16.68 -23.70 -37.14
C ASN A 793 -17.46 -23.26 -38.38
N TYR A 794 -18.41 -24.09 -38.84
CA TYR A 794 -19.28 -23.78 -39.98
C TYR A 794 -20.19 -22.58 -39.70
N HIS A 795 -20.71 -22.47 -38.47
CA HIS A 795 -21.56 -21.34 -38.08
C HIS A 795 -20.79 -20.01 -38.00
N VAL A 796 -19.45 -20.05 -37.88
CA VAL A 796 -18.59 -18.87 -37.94
C VAL A 796 -18.31 -18.50 -39.40
N LEU A 797 -17.89 -19.47 -40.21
CA LEU A 797 -17.48 -19.25 -41.59
C LEU A 797 -17.95 -20.39 -42.48
N ASN A 798 -18.53 -20.05 -43.63
CA ASN A 798 -19.00 -20.99 -44.64
C ASN A 798 -19.02 -20.34 -46.04
N LYS A 799 -19.34 -21.14 -47.07
CA LYS A 799 -19.39 -20.66 -48.47
C LYS A 799 -20.34 -19.49 -48.73
N LYS A 800 -21.30 -19.21 -47.83
CA LYS A 800 -22.23 -18.09 -48.00
C LYS A 800 -21.64 -16.76 -47.51
N ASN A 801 -20.74 -16.79 -46.51
CA ASN A 801 -20.20 -15.59 -45.87
C ASN A 801 -18.66 -15.44 -45.96
N TYR A 802 -17.95 -16.33 -46.66
CA TYR A 802 -16.48 -16.24 -46.79
C TYR A 802 -15.98 -15.10 -47.68
N ARG A 803 -16.82 -14.56 -48.57
CA ARG A 803 -16.41 -13.46 -49.46
C ARG A 803 -16.34 -12.16 -48.66
N GLY A 804 -15.15 -11.57 -48.58
CA GLY A 804 -14.86 -10.45 -47.67
C GLY A 804 -14.64 -10.89 -46.22
N ALA A 805 -14.47 -12.20 -45.97
CA ALA A 805 -14.05 -12.68 -44.68
C ALA A 805 -12.53 -12.52 -44.51
N GLU A 806 -12.15 -12.14 -43.31
CA GLU A 806 -10.79 -11.81 -42.93
C GLU A 806 -10.41 -12.60 -41.68
N ILE A 807 -9.13 -12.95 -41.59
CA ILE A 807 -8.54 -13.40 -40.34
C ILE A 807 -7.67 -12.29 -39.76
N LEU A 808 -7.60 -12.23 -38.44
CA LEU A 808 -6.73 -11.31 -37.69
C LEU A 808 -5.75 -12.11 -36.85
N LEU A 809 -4.45 -11.93 -37.13
CA LEU A 809 -3.34 -12.50 -36.37
C LEU A 809 -3.03 -11.67 -35.12
N GLU A 810 -2.16 -12.20 -34.24
CA GLU A 810 -1.78 -11.52 -32.99
C GLU A 810 -1.04 -10.21 -33.18
N ASN A 811 -0.17 -10.18 -34.19
CA ASN A 811 0.61 -9.01 -34.56
C ASN A 811 -0.24 -7.91 -35.23
N GLY A 812 -1.56 -8.09 -35.29
CA GLY A 812 -2.50 -7.16 -35.89
C GLY A 812 -2.63 -7.30 -37.41
N GLU A 813 -1.89 -8.23 -38.04
CA GLU A 813 -1.98 -8.44 -39.48
C GLU A 813 -3.30 -9.09 -39.86
N ILE A 814 -3.89 -8.59 -40.95
CA ILE A 814 -5.17 -9.04 -41.49
C ILE A 814 -4.91 -9.74 -42.83
N PHE A 815 -5.50 -10.92 -43.01
CA PHE A 815 -5.41 -11.67 -44.26
C PHE A 815 -6.79 -12.10 -44.74
N GLU A 816 -7.03 -12.00 -46.05
CA GLU A 816 -8.29 -12.42 -46.66
C GLU A 816 -8.37 -13.95 -46.82
N ILE A 817 -9.59 -14.49 -46.75
CA ILE A 817 -9.85 -15.90 -47.01
C ILE A 817 -9.96 -16.13 -48.53
N LYS A 818 -8.99 -16.84 -49.09
CA LYS A 818 -8.88 -17.15 -50.52
C LYS A 818 -9.97 -18.10 -51.00
N ARG A 819 -10.25 -19.18 -50.26
CA ARG A 819 -11.34 -20.12 -50.56
C ARG A 819 -11.68 -21.06 -49.40
N ILE A 820 -12.92 -21.56 -49.39
CA ILE A 820 -13.32 -22.71 -48.56
C ILE A 820 -12.89 -24.01 -49.24
N ILE A 821 -12.22 -24.89 -48.50
CA ILE A 821 -11.76 -26.21 -48.96
C ILE A 821 -12.82 -27.28 -48.66
N GLU A 822 -13.32 -27.29 -47.42
CA GLU A 822 -14.30 -28.25 -46.93
C GLU A 822 -15.14 -27.61 -45.81
N GLU A 823 -16.42 -27.96 -45.71
CA GLU A 823 -17.32 -27.47 -44.66
C GLU A 823 -18.38 -28.54 -44.37
N ASN A 824 -18.89 -28.59 -43.13
CA ASN A 824 -19.97 -29.48 -42.76
C ASN A 824 -20.88 -28.81 -41.72
N GLU A 825 -22.16 -28.61 -42.08
CA GLU A 825 -23.17 -27.99 -41.25
C GLU A 825 -23.60 -28.86 -40.06
N GLU A 826 -23.71 -30.18 -40.24
CA GLU A 826 -24.17 -31.10 -39.18
C GLU A 826 -23.15 -31.25 -38.06
N THR A 827 -21.85 -31.25 -38.40
CA THR A 827 -20.75 -31.40 -37.42
C THR A 827 -20.05 -30.08 -37.10
N ASP A 828 -20.57 -28.96 -37.61
CA ASP A 828 -20.13 -27.60 -37.31
C ASP A 828 -18.62 -27.33 -37.50
N PHE A 829 -18.04 -27.67 -38.66
CA PHE A 829 -16.64 -27.30 -38.96
C PHE A 829 -16.46 -26.77 -40.39
N VAL A 830 -15.39 -26.00 -40.57
CA VAL A 830 -14.94 -25.50 -41.87
C VAL A 830 -13.41 -25.53 -41.95
N ILE A 831 -12.88 -25.84 -43.13
CA ILE A 831 -11.46 -25.79 -43.50
C ILE A 831 -11.33 -24.85 -44.70
N PHE A 832 -10.40 -23.92 -44.64
CA PHE A 832 -10.23 -22.88 -45.65
C PHE A 832 -8.76 -22.53 -45.88
N GLU A 833 -8.49 -21.87 -47.01
CA GLU A 833 -7.17 -21.37 -47.41
C GLU A 833 -7.16 -19.85 -47.27
N VAL A 834 -6.14 -19.31 -46.61
CA VAL A 834 -5.88 -17.87 -46.47
C VAL A 834 -4.93 -17.41 -47.56
N ASP A 835 -5.10 -16.19 -48.07
CA ASP A 835 -4.11 -15.59 -48.97
C ASP A 835 -2.88 -15.16 -48.17
N ASN A 836 -1.84 -15.99 -48.19
CA ASN A 836 -0.66 -15.80 -47.35
C ASN A 836 0.34 -14.77 -47.89
N ASN A 837 0.14 -14.20 -49.07
CA ASN A 837 1.03 -13.19 -49.68
C ASN A 837 2.53 -13.58 -49.70
N GLY A 838 2.84 -14.89 -49.70
CA GLY A 838 4.21 -15.42 -49.64
C GLY A 838 4.82 -15.55 -48.23
N GLN A 839 4.05 -15.29 -47.17
CA GLN A 839 4.42 -15.48 -45.76
C GLN A 839 4.09 -16.90 -45.28
N GLU A 840 4.91 -17.43 -44.38
CA GLU A 840 4.60 -18.67 -43.66
C GLU A 840 3.89 -18.38 -42.33
N PHE A 841 2.88 -19.19 -41.99
CA PHE A 841 2.15 -19.09 -40.74
C PHE A 841 2.60 -20.15 -39.70
N PRO A 842 2.57 -19.82 -38.40
CA PRO A 842 2.70 -20.82 -37.34
C PRO A 842 1.57 -21.85 -37.43
N LYS A 843 1.86 -23.14 -37.22
CA LYS A 843 0.86 -24.22 -37.32
C LYS A 843 0.78 -25.08 -36.06
N LEU A 844 -0.38 -25.68 -35.83
CA LEU A 844 -0.63 -26.57 -34.69
C LEU A 844 -0.58 -28.04 -35.09
N ASP A 845 0.00 -28.86 -34.22
CA ASP A 845 -0.04 -30.30 -34.35
C ASP A 845 -1.42 -30.84 -33.96
N ILE A 846 -1.84 -31.92 -34.62
CA ILE A 846 -3.13 -32.58 -34.37
C ILE A 846 -2.90 -33.98 -33.80
N SER A 847 -3.69 -34.36 -32.79
CA SER A 847 -3.68 -35.69 -32.21
C SER A 847 -5.05 -36.37 -32.34
N TYR A 848 -5.07 -37.53 -33.01
CA TYR A 848 -6.26 -38.38 -33.14
C TYR A 848 -6.40 -39.42 -32.02
N LEU A 849 -5.40 -39.53 -31.14
CA LEU A 849 -5.27 -40.60 -30.14
C LEU A 849 -5.68 -40.19 -28.71
N SER A 850 -5.91 -38.89 -28.47
CA SER A 850 -6.15 -38.29 -27.14
C SER A 850 -7.61 -37.84 -27.05
N ASN A 851 -8.38 -38.49 -26.17
CA ASN A 851 -9.84 -38.34 -25.96
C ASN A 851 -10.30 -39.11 -24.70
N VAL A 852 -9.46 -39.23 -23.67
CA VAL A 852 -9.80 -40.03 -22.48
C VAL A 852 -10.56 -39.18 -21.48
N ILE A 853 -11.69 -39.67 -20.95
CA ILE A 853 -12.43 -38.94 -19.89
C ILE A 853 -11.52 -38.79 -18.67
N GLY A 854 -11.41 -37.57 -18.16
CA GLY A 854 -10.50 -37.17 -17.08
C GLY A 854 -9.17 -36.59 -17.54
N GLU A 855 -8.86 -36.62 -18.84
CA GLU A 855 -7.66 -35.98 -19.42
C GLU A 855 -7.76 -34.46 -19.31
N GLU A 856 -6.67 -33.81 -18.88
CA GLU A 856 -6.58 -32.34 -18.86
C GLU A 856 -6.54 -31.78 -20.27
N VAL A 857 -7.32 -30.72 -20.47
CA VAL A 857 -7.46 -30.07 -21.76
C VAL A 857 -7.51 -28.56 -21.61
N TYR A 858 -7.02 -27.88 -22.63
CA TYR A 858 -6.86 -26.44 -22.66
C TYR A 858 -7.50 -25.89 -23.92
N ALA A 859 -8.22 -24.78 -23.83
CA ALA A 859 -8.74 -24.08 -24.99
C ALA A 859 -8.04 -22.73 -25.12
N ILE A 860 -7.69 -22.36 -26.35
CA ILE A 860 -7.33 -20.99 -26.68
C ILE A 860 -8.38 -20.51 -27.66
N GLY A 861 -9.10 -19.47 -27.26
CA GLY A 861 -10.06 -18.80 -28.13
C GLY A 861 -9.96 -17.30 -27.91
N ASN A 862 -10.69 -16.54 -28.69
CA ASN A 862 -10.76 -15.11 -28.57
C ASN A 862 -12.20 -14.69 -28.20
N PRO A 863 -12.65 -14.98 -26.98
CA PRO A 863 -13.97 -14.59 -26.56
C PRO A 863 -14.08 -13.06 -26.51
N PHE A 864 -15.12 -12.51 -27.15
CA PHE A 864 -15.42 -11.06 -27.12
C PHE A 864 -14.29 -10.10 -27.56
N LYS A 865 -13.32 -10.56 -28.37
CA LYS A 865 -12.12 -9.79 -28.75
C LYS A 865 -11.13 -9.54 -27.59
N LEU A 866 -11.27 -10.25 -26.47
CA LEU A 866 -10.28 -10.32 -25.40
C LEU A 866 -9.13 -11.22 -25.88
N GLU A 867 -7.96 -10.62 -26.09
CA GLU A 867 -6.77 -11.25 -26.65
C GLU A 867 -6.55 -12.68 -26.10
N LYS A 868 -6.68 -13.67 -27.00
CA LYS A 868 -6.37 -15.12 -26.85
C LYS A 868 -6.47 -15.63 -25.40
N THR A 869 -7.69 -15.74 -24.88
CA THR A 869 -7.96 -16.28 -23.55
C THR A 869 -7.61 -17.77 -23.50
N LEU A 870 -6.65 -18.12 -22.63
CA LEU A 870 -6.36 -19.50 -22.26
C LEU A 870 -7.31 -19.95 -21.14
N SER A 871 -8.04 -21.04 -21.35
CA SER A 871 -8.85 -21.68 -20.32
C SER A 871 -8.47 -23.16 -20.16
N ASN A 872 -8.57 -23.68 -18.94
CA ASN A 872 -8.24 -25.07 -18.61
C ASN A 872 -9.45 -25.84 -18.08
N GLY A 873 -9.43 -27.16 -18.25
CA GLY A 873 -10.46 -28.06 -17.76
C GLY A 873 -10.09 -29.52 -18.01
N ILE A 874 -11.10 -30.40 -17.95
CA ILE A 874 -10.94 -31.82 -18.25
C ILE A 874 -11.97 -32.29 -19.27
N ILE A 875 -11.67 -33.37 -19.99
CA ILE A 875 -12.68 -34.12 -20.74
C ILE A 875 -13.64 -34.76 -19.74
N SER A 876 -14.85 -34.23 -19.63
CA SER A 876 -15.89 -34.72 -18.70
C SER A 876 -16.78 -35.80 -19.31
N GLY A 877 -16.77 -35.95 -20.63
CA GLY A 877 -17.51 -37.00 -21.32
C GLY A 877 -17.32 -36.97 -22.83
N LEU A 878 -17.65 -38.07 -23.49
CA LEU A 878 -17.81 -38.14 -24.94
C LEU A 878 -19.29 -38.32 -25.28
N ARG A 879 -19.77 -37.62 -26.31
CA ARG A 879 -21.17 -37.63 -26.75
C ARG A 879 -21.27 -37.94 -28.24
N GLU A 880 -22.46 -38.35 -28.67
CA GLU A 880 -22.79 -38.58 -30.08
C GLU A 880 -21.79 -39.50 -30.80
N ASN A 881 -21.61 -40.74 -30.31
CA ASN A 881 -20.62 -41.69 -30.84
C ASN A 881 -19.18 -41.13 -30.87
N ASN A 882 -18.83 -40.36 -29.84
CA ASN A 882 -17.55 -39.67 -29.65
C ASN A 882 -17.29 -38.56 -30.70
N ASN A 883 -18.31 -38.03 -31.35
CA ASN A 883 -18.20 -36.89 -32.28
C ASN A 883 -18.08 -35.57 -31.53
N LEU A 884 -18.61 -35.49 -30.31
CA LEU A 884 -18.50 -34.33 -29.43
C LEU A 884 -17.73 -34.68 -28.15
N ILE A 885 -16.80 -33.81 -27.79
CA ILE A 885 -16.04 -33.83 -26.53
C ILE A 885 -16.78 -32.88 -25.57
N GLN A 886 -17.30 -33.42 -24.47
CA GLN A 886 -17.82 -32.62 -23.37
C GLN A 886 -16.66 -32.26 -22.44
N THR A 887 -16.47 -30.97 -22.15
CA THR A 887 -15.37 -30.46 -21.33
C THR A 887 -15.88 -29.53 -20.24
N THR A 888 -15.17 -29.48 -19.11
CA THR A 888 -15.39 -28.44 -18.08
C THR A 888 -14.65 -27.15 -18.40
N THR A 889 -13.79 -27.14 -19.42
CA THR A 889 -13.07 -25.95 -19.87
C THR A 889 -14.06 -24.85 -20.19
N PRO A 890 -13.97 -23.67 -19.56
CA PRO A 890 -14.85 -22.54 -19.87
C PRO A 890 -14.75 -22.15 -21.35
N ILE A 891 -15.89 -22.17 -22.05
CA ILE A 891 -16.05 -21.71 -23.44
C ILE A 891 -17.09 -20.60 -23.46
N THR A 892 -16.76 -19.44 -24.03
CA THR A 892 -17.65 -18.27 -24.14
C THR A 892 -17.75 -17.80 -25.60
N HIS A 893 -18.63 -16.81 -25.87
CA HIS A 893 -18.89 -16.35 -27.24
C HIS A 893 -17.63 -15.74 -27.86
N GLY A 894 -17.25 -16.18 -29.07
CA GLY A 894 -15.98 -15.82 -29.73
C GLY A 894 -14.87 -16.87 -29.58
N SER A 895 -15.00 -17.82 -28.63
CA SER A 895 -14.13 -18.99 -28.57
C SER A 895 -14.52 -20.08 -29.57
N SER A 896 -15.71 -20.01 -30.18
CA SER A 896 -16.19 -20.99 -31.17
C SER A 896 -15.27 -20.98 -32.39
N GLY A 897 -14.79 -22.16 -32.77
CA GLY A 897 -13.83 -22.39 -33.85
C GLY A 897 -12.38 -22.47 -33.40
N GLY A 898 -12.11 -22.17 -32.12
CA GLY A 898 -10.79 -22.29 -31.51
C GLY A 898 -10.36 -23.74 -31.24
N PRO A 899 -9.06 -24.00 -31.07
CA PRO A 899 -8.56 -25.32 -30.75
C PRO A 899 -8.73 -25.69 -29.26
N LEU A 900 -9.13 -26.94 -29.03
CA LEU A 900 -8.99 -27.63 -27.74
C LEU A 900 -7.76 -28.55 -27.81
N PHE A 901 -6.80 -28.38 -26.91
CA PHE A 901 -5.52 -29.09 -26.88
C PHE A 901 -5.38 -30.01 -25.68
N ASN A 902 -4.54 -31.02 -25.83
CA ASN A 902 -3.98 -31.77 -24.70
C ASN A 902 -2.74 -31.06 -24.11
N ASN A 903 -2.17 -31.63 -23.05
CA ASN A 903 -0.97 -31.12 -22.37
C ASN A 903 0.30 -31.01 -23.25
N LYS A 904 0.32 -31.66 -24.42
CA LYS A 904 1.41 -31.56 -25.40
C LYS A 904 1.25 -30.40 -26.38
N GLY A 905 0.13 -29.67 -26.33
CA GLY A 905 -0.23 -28.63 -27.29
C GLY A 905 -0.70 -29.16 -28.63
N GLN A 906 -1.19 -30.41 -28.65
CA GLN A 906 -1.77 -31.01 -29.84
C GLN A 906 -3.29 -30.83 -29.82
N VAL A 907 -3.86 -30.37 -30.93
CA VAL A 907 -5.30 -30.17 -31.10
C VAL A 907 -6.01 -31.52 -31.10
N ILE A 908 -7.03 -31.64 -30.26
CA ILE A 908 -7.90 -32.82 -30.13
C ILE A 908 -9.37 -32.50 -30.44
N GLY A 909 -9.75 -31.22 -30.45
CA GLY A 909 -11.08 -30.77 -30.83
C GLY A 909 -11.17 -29.30 -31.21
N ILE A 910 -12.35 -28.89 -31.68
CA ILE A 910 -12.69 -27.52 -32.07
C ILE A 910 -13.81 -27.04 -31.16
N THR A 911 -13.57 -26.04 -30.33
CA THR A 911 -14.58 -25.50 -29.40
C THR A 911 -15.80 -25.01 -30.16
N THR A 912 -17.02 -25.38 -29.73
CA THR A 912 -18.27 -25.01 -30.42
C THR A 912 -19.24 -24.31 -29.46
N PHE A 913 -20.15 -25.02 -28.80
CA PHE A 913 -21.22 -24.47 -27.95
C PHE A 913 -21.11 -24.89 -26.48
N GLY A 914 -21.87 -24.21 -25.60
CA GLY A 914 -22.02 -24.54 -24.18
C GLY A 914 -23.43 -24.19 -23.67
N PHE A 915 -23.89 -24.87 -22.62
CA PHE A 915 -25.21 -24.60 -22.02
C PHE A 915 -25.11 -23.57 -20.89
N ARG A 916 -25.58 -22.35 -21.14
CA ARG A 916 -25.49 -21.22 -20.20
C ARG A 916 -26.49 -21.27 -19.03
N GLU A 917 -27.58 -22.00 -19.17
CA GLU A 917 -28.67 -22.06 -18.16
C GLU A 917 -28.47 -23.16 -17.11
N ALA A 918 -27.49 -24.03 -17.30
CA ALA A 918 -27.13 -25.04 -16.32
C ALA A 918 -26.03 -24.49 -15.41
N ALA A 919 -26.25 -24.46 -14.10
CA ALA A 919 -25.28 -24.07 -13.07
C ALA A 919 -24.02 -24.98 -12.98
N ALA A 920 -23.70 -25.76 -14.03
CA ALA A 920 -22.85 -26.95 -13.99
C ALA A 920 -21.70 -26.98 -15.03
N ASN A 921 -21.24 -25.85 -15.59
CA ASN A 921 -20.06 -25.77 -16.48
C ASN A 921 -20.05 -26.82 -17.62
N LEU A 922 -21.13 -26.91 -18.41
CA LEU A 922 -21.30 -27.86 -19.51
C LEU A 922 -20.92 -27.24 -20.87
N ASN A 923 -19.72 -27.57 -21.38
CA ASN A 923 -19.18 -27.06 -22.65
C ASN A 923 -18.80 -28.19 -23.62
N PHE A 924 -18.81 -27.91 -24.93
CA PHE A 924 -18.58 -28.91 -25.98
C PHE A 924 -17.58 -28.46 -27.06
N ALA A 925 -16.83 -29.43 -27.58
CA ALA A 925 -15.94 -29.28 -28.73
C ALA A 925 -16.19 -30.39 -29.76
N VAL A 926 -16.15 -30.06 -31.05
CA VAL A 926 -16.18 -31.01 -32.17
C VAL A 926 -14.90 -31.82 -32.15
N ASN A 927 -14.99 -33.15 -32.14
CA ASN A 927 -13.81 -34.01 -32.07
C ASN A 927 -12.99 -33.92 -33.36
N ILE A 928 -11.69 -33.64 -33.26
CA ILE A 928 -10.83 -33.40 -34.43
C ILE A 928 -10.74 -34.62 -35.36
N LYS A 929 -11.02 -35.83 -34.85
CA LYS A 929 -11.06 -37.08 -35.64
C LYS A 929 -12.05 -37.05 -36.80
N LEU A 930 -13.05 -36.17 -36.76
CA LEU A 930 -14.03 -36.00 -37.83
C LEU A 930 -13.41 -35.35 -39.05
N LEU A 931 -12.36 -34.55 -38.86
CA LEU A 931 -11.65 -33.87 -39.93
C LEU A 931 -10.48 -34.77 -40.38
N ARG A 932 -10.52 -35.24 -41.63
CA ARG A 932 -9.44 -36.03 -42.25
C ARG A 932 -8.27 -35.13 -42.66
N LEU A 933 -7.60 -34.53 -41.67
CA LEU A 933 -6.60 -33.47 -41.86
C LEU A 933 -5.22 -33.99 -42.30
N GLU A 934 -4.97 -35.30 -42.25
CA GLU A 934 -3.69 -35.90 -42.67
C GLU A 934 -3.29 -35.56 -44.11
N ARG A 935 -4.26 -35.22 -44.98
CA ARG A 935 -4.03 -34.82 -46.37
C ARG A 935 -3.47 -33.40 -46.54
N PHE A 936 -3.39 -32.61 -45.47
CA PHE A 936 -2.91 -31.21 -45.46
C PHE A 936 -1.59 -31.05 -44.67
N LYS A 937 -0.96 -32.16 -44.26
CA LYS A 937 0.31 -32.16 -43.53
C LYS A 937 1.52 -32.12 -44.45
#